data_AF-Q02CR1-F1
#
_entry.id   AF-Q02CR1-F1
#
_cell.length_a   1.000
_cell.length_b   1.000
_cell.length_c   1.000
_cell.angle_alpha   90.00
_cell.angle_beta   90.00
_cell.angle_gamma   90.00
#
_symmetry.space_group_name_H-M   'P 1'
#
loop_
_entity.id
_entity.type
_entity.pdbx_description
1 polymer ?
#
loop_
_entity_poly.entity_id
_entity_poly.type
_entity_poly.pdbx_seq_one_letter_code
_entity_poly.pdbx_strand_id
1 'polypeptide(L)'
;MRLTLIALLTCVLPAAPADGQTKVPTFRISAGQGSYTLAGQDPDRNATTTIPTLLVPVQLSFERNNVTGRRLVMDAAPDVSSILRSPVFASFAYPGERPTQYADALLRATVPAQAKWHTLLAKPEVKPMRIAVPAGSGYVLTSAKSGRSLAIVDLEWLQRELFRQLPNQDGRLVLAITHNTAYYALGDATVCCSWGTHGVDTSTGDSFVLASYLGAAPSMVTDSDVQPITQQLAQFVKDPLHDPLFHGDRGARAPGNVVPSWTRPGEQRGCGGTGIGSQYFQLEPTNTNPKNNIPASKSFLAETGGAVFHLQNVALLSWYTGAEQNLGRSYSFPDSAALPVSAIPCAGRGGQASGGPTVTAIPRGTAANGHKLIGYWAGYGNAQSIFPIREVSPQWDIILVAFSTPDRNAPEGTMQFRTPAGLDTARFKSDIAWLKSQGKKVMISLGGGGQHFTLADPKRVPAFVDSVAQIVSDYGFDGVDIDFESPSLSIEPGDTDYRHPRTPSIVNLISALRQLRDRVGPNFMISLVPEGTQIPAGFPGYGGQFGSYLPIAHALRDILFFMDVQSYNTPPLQGLDGEIYQPGTVDYHAAMTELILHGFNVGGDPKQFFEPLPADKVAVGFLTGDTTPAIVSEAMEYLITGKAPAGVTYKLRQRSGYPAMIGAMFWTIDADRRGNYSFSNLIGPQLHANSPAR
;
A
#
# COMPACT_ATOMS: atom_id res chain seq x y z
N MET A 1 -62.32 41.50 2.58
CA MET A 1 -62.72 40.14 2.13
C MET A 1 -61.55 39.21 2.45
N ARG A 2 -61.73 38.29 3.40
CA ARG A 2 -60.69 37.32 3.81
C ARG A 2 -60.47 36.34 2.65
N LEU A 3 -59.24 36.19 2.16
CA LEU A 3 -58.87 35.06 1.31
C LEU A 3 -57.96 34.12 2.10
N THR A 4 -58.47 32.90 2.24
CA THR A 4 -57.89 31.74 2.91
C THR A 4 -56.72 31.19 2.08
N LEU A 5 -55.54 31.05 2.68
CA LEU A 5 -54.39 30.38 2.09
C LEU A 5 -54.58 28.87 2.25
N ILE A 6 -54.75 28.14 1.15
CA ILE A 6 -54.77 26.67 1.14
C ILE A 6 -53.32 26.18 1.08
N ALA A 7 -52.87 25.52 2.15
CA ALA A 7 -51.60 24.82 2.17
C ALA A 7 -51.74 23.50 1.41
N LEU A 8 -51.07 23.37 0.25
CA LEU A 8 -50.83 22.08 -0.38
C LEU A 8 -49.71 21.37 0.40
N LEU A 9 -50.08 20.32 1.15
CA LEU A 9 -49.15 19.36 1.72
C LEU A 9 -48.64 18.45 0.58
N THR A 10 -47.51 18.77 -0.02
CA THR A 10 -46.76 17.81 -0.84
C THR A 10 -46.07 16.82 0.08
N CYS A 11 -46.60 15.61 0.17
CA CYS A 11 -45.89 14.45 0.73
C CYS A 11 -44.66 14.16 -0.15
N VAL A 12 -43.52 14.73 0.21
CA VAL A 12 -42.21 14.28 -0.26
C VAL A 12 -41.92 12.98 0.50
N LEU A 13 -42.23 11.85 -0.13
CA LEU A 13 -41.62 10.57 0.26
C LEU A 13 -40.11 10.73 0.06
N PRO A 14 -39.27 10.49 1.07
CA PRO A 14 -37.84 10.41 0.84
C PRO A 14 -37.61 9.23 -0.11
N ALA A 15 -37.06 9.49 -1.29
CA ALA A 15 -36.48 8.45 -2.11
C ALA A 15 -35.39 7.79 -1.25
N ALA A 16 -35.63 6.54 -0.86
CA ALA A 16 -34.60 5.71 -0.25
C ALA A 16 -33.42 5.64 -1.23
N PRO A 17 -32.16 5.78 -0.78
CA PRO A 17 -31.03 5.44 -1.63
C PRO A 17 -31.25 4.02 -2.17
N ALA A 18 -30.99 3.82 -3.46
CA ALA A 18 -30.99 2.49 -4.05
C ALA A 18 -29.90 1.67 -3.34
N ASP A 19 -30.28 0.89 -2.33
CA ASP A 19 -29.39 -0.09 -1.71
C ASP A 19 -28.89 -0.98 -2.84
N GLY A 20 -27.57 -1.03 -3.04
CA GLY A 20 -26.89 -1.92 -4.00
C GLY A 20 -27.12 -3.38 -3.64
N GLN A 21 -28.33 -3.88 -3.88
CA GLN A 21 -28.72 -5.24 -3.57
C GLN A 21 -28.06 -6.18 -4.57
N THR A 22 -27.24 -7.09 -4.04
CA THR A 22 -26.73 -8.25 -4.76
C THR A 22 -27.87 -9.04 -5.40
N LYS A 23 -27.68 -9.47 -6.66
CA LYS A 23 -28.66 -10.30 -7.37
C LYS A 23 -28.53 -11.80 -7.07
N VAL A 24 -27.41 -12.23 -6.49
CA VAL A 24 -27.23 -13.60 -5.97
C VAL A 24 -28.04 -13.74 -4.67
N PRO A 25 -28.71 -14.89 -4.43
CA PRO A 25 -29.45 -15.09 -3.18
C PRO A 25 -28.57 -14.87 -1.95
N THR A 26 -29.12 -14.21 -0.93
CA THR A 26 -28.48 -14.04 0.38
C THR A 26 -29.44 -14.33 1.53
N PHE A 27 -28.89 -14.67 2.68
CA PHE A 27 -29.63 -14.78 3.95
C PHE A 27 -28.90 -14.04 5.06
N ARG A 28 -29.60 -13.75 6.16
CA ARG A 28 -29.04 -13.04 7.31
C ARG A 28 -29.00 -13.94 8.52
N ILE A 29 -27.94 -13.80 9.30
CA ILE A 29 -27.80 -14.40 10.62
C ILE A 29 -27.43 -13.33 11.65
N SER A 30 -27.77 -13.57 12.91
CA SER A 30 -27.31 -12.75 14.04
C SER A 30 -26.15 -13.44 14.73
N ALA A 31 -25.06 -12.73 15.00
CA ALA A 31 -23.96 -13.25 15.81
C ALA A 31 -23.29 -12.13 16.60
N GLY A 32 -22.97 -12.38 17.85
CA GLY A 32 -22.43 -11.42 18.78
C GLY A 32 -23.37 -10.23 18.92
N GLN A 33 -22.89 -9.03 18.57
CA GLN A 33 -23.68 -7.79 18.57
C GLN A 33 -24.12 -7.36 17.15
N GLY A 34 -23.89 -8.20 16.14
CA GLY A 34 -24.06 -7.86 14.73
C GLY A 34 -25.08 -8.73 14.01
N SER A 35 -25.45 -8.28 12.81
CA SER A 35 -26.16 -9.08 11.81
C SER A 35 -25.30 -9.17 10.56
N TYR A 36 -25.15 -10.39 10.04
CA TYR A 36 -24.26 -10.72 8.93
C TYR A 36 -25.08 -11.27 7.78
N THR A 37 -24.84 -10.73 6.58
CA THR A 37 -25.44 -11.25 5.34
C THR A 37 -24.48 -12.25 4.72
N LEU A 38 -24.95 -13.45 4.37
CA LEU A 38 -24.16 -14.52 3.76
C LEU A 38 -24.77 -14.92 2.41
N ALA A 39 -23.96 -15.44 1.51
CA ALA A 39 -24.43 -15.93 0.21
C ALA A 39 -25.21 -17.25 0.36
N GLY A 40 -26.31 -17.40 -0.39
CA GLY A 40 -27.19 -18.56 -0.38
C GLY A 40 -28.62 -18.25 0.07
N GLN A 41 -29.48 -19.27 0.12
CA GLN A 41 -30.78 -19.17 0.78
C GLN A 41 -30.70 -19.53 2.25
N ASP A 42 -31.69 -19.08 3.01
CA ASP A 42 -31.83 -19.35 4.44
C ASP A 42 -31.75 -20.86 4.76
N PRO A 43 -30.89 -21.28 5.71
CA PRO A 43 -30.76 -22.70 6.11
C PRO A 43 -32.06 -23.35 6.57
N ASP A 44 -33.01 -22.59 7.11
CA ASP A 44 -34.30 -23.11 7.56
C ASP A 44 -35.19 -23.62 6.42
N ARG A 45 -34.92 -23.17 5.17
CA ARG A 45 -35.59 -23.72 3.98
C ARG A 45 -35.16 -25.15 3.66
N ASN A 46 -34.02 -25.61 4.20
CA ASN A 46 -33.46 -26.96 4.01
C ASN A 46 -33.46 -27.41 2.54
N ALA A 47 -33.05 -26.51 1.65
CA ALA A 47 -33.03 -26.72 0.21
C ALA A 47 -31.67 -26.35 -0.38
N THR A 48 -31.36 -26.92 -1.53
CA THR A 48 -30.15 -26.60 -2.29
C THR A 48 -30.38 -25.33 -3.10
N THR A 49 -29.54 -24.32 -2.88
CA THR A 49 -29.37 -23.17 -3.75
C THR A 49 -28.29 -23.49 -4.78
N THR A 50 -28.56 -23.26 -6.07
CA THR A 50 -27.55 -23.36 -7.12
C THR A 50 -27.38 -21.99 -7.77
N ILE A 51 -26.23 -21.38 -7.57
CA ILE A 51 -25.90 -20.04 -8.07
C ILE A 51 -25.37 -20.20 -9.50
N PRO A 52 -26.02 -19.61 -10.53
CA PRO A 52 -25.47 -19.55 -11.87
C PRO A 52 -24.11 -18.82 -11.85
N THR A 53 -23.11 -19.34 -12.56
CA THR A 53 -21.74 -18.80 -12.51
C THR A 53 -21.22 -18.49 -13.92
N LEU A 54 -20.59 -17.33 -14.08
CA LEU A 54 -19.81 -16.97 -15.25
C LEU A 54 -18.32 -16.97 -14.87
N LEU A 55 -17.53 -17.86 -15.46
CA LEU A 55 -16.07 -17.87 -15.30
C LEU A 55 -15.44 -17.04 -16.42
N VAL A 56 -14.73 -15.98 -16.03
CA VAL A 56 -14.10 -15.01 -16.96
C VAL A 56 -12.59 -15.11 -16.82
N PRO A 57 -11.90 -15.96 -17.61
CA PRO A 57 -10.44 -15.91 -17.66
C PRO A 57 -10.01 -14.61 -18.37
N VAL A 58 -9.26 -13.78 -17.66
CA VAL A 58 -8.80 -12.47 -18.11
C VAL A 58 -7.38 -12.58 -18.64
N GLN A 59 -7.19 -12.11 -19.87
CA GLN A 59 -5.88 -11.86 -20.46
C GLN A 59 -5.53 -10.38 -20.28
N LEU A 60 -4.51 -10.11 -19.47
CA LEU A 60 -3.97 -8.76 -19.27
C LEU A 60 -2.80 -8.52 -20.23
N SER A 61 -2.86 -7.45 -21.02
CA SER A 61 -1.73 -7.00 -21.83
C SER A 61 -1.21 -5.67 -21.33
N PHE A 62 0.09 -5.57 -21.10
CA PHE A 62 0.72 -4.37 -20.54
C PHE A 62 1.41 -3.55 -21.63
N GLU A 63 1.29 -2.24 -21.54
CA GLU A 63 2.09 -1.32 -22.34
C GLU A 63 3.57 -1.48 -21.96
N ARG A 64 4.42 -1.82 -22.93
CA ARG A 64 5.87 -1.75 -22.78
C ARG A 64 6.39 -0.57 -23.57
N ASN A 65 7.30 0.19 -22.97
CA ASN A 65 8.05 1.24 -23.64
C ASN A 65 9.39 0.74 -24.22
N ASN A 66 9.56 -0.53 -24.64
CA ASN A 66 10.87 -0.98 -25.16
C ASN A 66 10.89 -1.65 -26.55
N VAL A 67 12.10 -1.54 -27.12
CA VAL A 67 12.61 -1.72 -28.50
C VAL A 67 12.11 -2.94 -29.31
N THR A 68 11.43 -3.92 -28.72
CA THR A 68 10.94 -5.13 -29.42
C THR A 68 9.48 -5.07 -29.87
N GLY A 69 8.69 -4.11 -29.36
CA GLY A 69 7.28 -3.93 -29.73
C GLY A 69 6.31 -5.04 -29.25
N ARG A 70 6.77 -6.04 -28.49
CA ARG A 70 5.91 -7.10 -27.96
C ARG A 70 5.33 -6.70 -26.60
N ARG A 71 4.00 -6.62 -26.52
CA ARG A 71 3.27 -6.46 -25.26
C ARG A 71 3.52 -7.67 -24.37
N LEU A 72 3.76 -7.43 -23.08
CA LEU A 72 3.80 -8.51 -22.10
C LEU A 72 2.35 -8.91 -21.79
N VAL A 73 2.09 -10.22 -21.80
CA VAL A 73 0.74 -10.76 -21.61
C VAL A 73 0.74 -11.75 -20.44
N MET A 74 -0.24 -11.59 -19.56
CA MET A 74 -0.60 -12.55 -18.52
C MET A 74 -1.96 -13.15 -18.88
N ASP A 75 -2.03 -14.44 -19.18
CA ASP A 75 -3.23 -15.08 -19.73
C ASP A 75 -3.74 -16.20 -18.81
N ALA A 76 -4.96 -16.02 -18.29
CA ALA A 76 -5.61 -17.01 -17.42
C ALA A 76 -6.40 -18.09 -18.18
N ALA A 77 -6.55 -18.00 -19.51
CA ALA A 77 -7.30 -18.99 -20.28
C ALA A 77 -6.75 -20.43 -20.12
N PRO A 78 -5.41 -20.66 -20.05
CA PRO A 78 -4.86 -22.00 -19.79
C PRO A 78 -5.24 -22.58 -18.42
N ASP A 79 -5.54 -21.73 -17.43
CA ASP A 79 -5.79 -22.15 -16.04
C ASP A 79 -7.21 -22.71 -15.84
N VAL A 80 -8.14 -22.40 -16.75
CA VAL A 80 -9.57 -22.77 -16.67
C VAL A 80 -9.77 -24.25 -16.36
N SER A 81 -9.03 -25.14 -17.03
CA SER A 81 -9.21 -26.59 -16.82
C SER A 81 -8.84 -27.02 -15.40
N SER A 82 -7.81 -26.40 -14.81
CA SER A 82 -7.37 -26.64 -13.43
C SER A 82 -8.44 -26.16 -12.44
N ILE A 83 -8.94 -24.92 -12.66
CA ILE A 83 -9.97 -24.29 -11.84
C ILE A 83 -11.25 -25.14 -11.82
N LEU A 84 -11.71 -25.64 -12.96
CA LEU A 84 -12.94 -26.45 -13.05
C LEU A 84 -12.82 -27.82 -12.37
N ARG A 85 -11.60 -28.37 -12.26
CA ARG A 85 -11.34 -29.63 -11.53
C ARG A 85 -11.05 -29.41 -10.05
N SER A 86 -10.78 -28.16 -9.65
CA SER A 86 -10.47 -27.84 -8.27
C SER A 86 -11.71 -27.91 -7.37
N PRO A 87 -11.54 -27.98 -6.04
CA PRO A 87 -12.64 -27.92 -5.08
C PRO A 87 -13.52 -26.66 -5.12
N VAL A 88 -13.16 -25.65 -5.92
CA VAL A 88 -14.05 -24.51 -6.23
C VAL A 88 -15.34 -25.00 -6.92
N PHE A 89 -15.23 -25.93 -7.88
CA PHE A 89 -16.36 -26.44 -8.65
C PHE A 89 -16.60 -27.95 -8.48
N ALA A 90 -15.55 -28.72 -8.20
CA ALA A 90 -15.62 -30.15 -7.97
C ALA A 90 -15.92 -30.48 -6.50
N SER A 91 -16.58 -31.60 -6.27
CA SER A 91 -16.79 -32.11 -4.91
C SER A 91 -15.49 -32.60 -4.29
N PHE A 92 -15.25 -32.23 -3.03
CA PHE A 92 -14.13 -32.66 -2.22
C PHE A 92 -14.59 -33.00 -0.80
N ALA A 93 -13.98 -34.01 -0.19
CA ALA A 93 -14.30 -34.46 1.17
C ALA A 93 -13.54 -33.64 2.21
N TYR A 94 -14.17 -32.58 2.72
CA TYR A 94 -13.60 -31.75 3.79
C TYR A 94 -13.71 -32.42 5.17
N PRO A 95 -12.82 -32.11 6.13
CA PRO A 95 -12.93 -32.61 7.49
C PRO A 95 -14.31 -32.33 8.09
N GLY A 96 -15.02 -33.39 8.50
CA GLY A 96 -16.34 -33.28 9.13
C GLY A 96 -17.52 -33.04 8.20
N GLU A 97 -17.30 -32.97 6.88
CA GLU A 97 -18.36 -32.69 5.88
C GLU A 97 -18.51 -33.80 4.85
N ARG A 98 -19.70 -33.88 4.25
CA ARG A 98 -19.91 -34.72 3.06
C ARG A 98 -19.22 -34.09 1.84
N PRO A 99 -18.81 -34.89 0.83
CA PRO A 99 -18.16 -34.35 -0.36
C PRO A 99 -19.01 -33.27 -1.04
N THR A 100 -18.46 -32.05 -1.16
CA THR A 100 -19.15 -30.89 -1.72
C THR A 100 -18.14 -29.84 -2.20
N GLN A 101 -18.61 -28.71 -2.73
CA GLN A 101 -17.77 -27.59 -3.18
C GLN A 101 -17.26 -26.76 -1.99
N TYR A 102 -16.14 -26.07 -2.17
CA TYR A 102 -15.49 -25.26 -1.14
C TYR A 102 -16.43 -24.23 -0.46
N ALA A 103 -17.17 -23.46 -1.26
CA ALA A 103 -18.08 -22.42 -0.75
C ALA A 103 -19.20 -23.01 0.11
N ASP A 104 -19.74 -24.17 -0.29
CA ASP A 104 -20.78 -24.88 0.44
C ASP A 104 -20.27 -25.43 1.78
N ALA A 105 -19.11 -26.09 1.76
CA ALA A 105 -18.48 -26.60 2.96
C ALA A 105 -18.12 -25.48 3.95
N LEU A 106 -17.63 -24.34 3.45
CA LEU A 106 -17.37 -23.15 4.26
C LEU A 106 -18.64 -22.63 4.95
N LEU A 107 -19.75 -22.52 4.22
CA LEU A 107 -21.03 -22.07 4.78
C LEU A 107 -21.55 -23.01 5.87
N ARG A 108 -21.47 -24.32 5.62
CA ARG A 108 -21.88 -25.36 6.59
C ARG A 108 -20.97 -25.42 7.81
N ALA A 109 -19.69 -25.13 7.64
CA ALA A 109 -18.77 -24.94 8.76
C ALA A 109 -19.04 -23.65 9.54
N THR A 110 -19.62 -22.62 8.90
CA THR A 110 -19.98 -21.34 9.52
C THR A 110 -21.28 -21.42 10.30
N VAL A 111 -22.32 -22.04 9.71
CA VAL A 111 -23.68 -22.10 10.25
C VAL A 111 -24.13 -23.56 10.34
N PRO A 112 -24.46 -24.09 11.54
CA PRO A 112 -25.01 -25.42 11.68
C PRO A 112 -26.35 -25.50 10.94
N ALA A 113 -26.48 -26.42 9.99
CA ALA A 113 -27.64 -26.50 9.13
C ALA A 113 -28.13 -27.93 8.86
N GLN A 114 -29.36 -28.04 8.37
CA GLN A 114 -29.99 -29.31 8.05
C GLN A 114 -29.33 -29.98 6.83
N ALA A 115 -29.45 -31.30 6.74
CA ALA A 115 -28.67 -32.10 5.80
C ALA A 115 -28.88 -31.79 4.31
N LYS A 116 -30.03 -31.22 3.90
CA LYS A 116 -30.33 -30.90 2.49
C LYS A 116 -30.02 -29.45 2.13
N TRP A 117 -29.63 -28.63 3.10
CA TRP A 117 -29.21 -27.27 2.83
C TRP A 117 -27.82 -27.25 2.21
N HIS A 118 -27.75 -26.64 1.03
CA HIS A 118 -26.53 -26.47 0.28
C HIS A 118 -26.56 -25.14 -0.49
N THR A 119 -25.40 -24.55 -0.71
CA THR A 119 -25.19 -23.42 -1.63
C THR A 119 -24.07 -23.77 -2.60
N LEU A 120 -24.45 -24.24 -3.78
CA LEU A 120 -23.55 -24.73 -4.82
C LEU A 120 -23.40 -23.70 -5.94
N LEU A 121 -22.20 -23.63 -6.51
CA LEU A 121 -21.95 -22.99 -7.79
C LEU A 121 -22.36 -23.95 -8.92
N ALA A 122 -23.15 -23.44 -9.87
CA ALA A 122 -23.46 -24.16 -11.08
C ALA A 122 -22.19 -24.44 -11.90
N LYS A 123 -22.26 -25.41 -12.82
CA LYS A 123 -21.24 -25.54 -13.86
C LYS A 123 -21.15 -24.21 -14.63
N PRO A 124 -19.99 -23.55 -14.67
CA PRO A 124 -19.90 -22.20 -15.18
C PRO A 124 -19.96 -22.15 -16.71
N GLU A 125 -20.54 -21.08 -17.24
CA GLU A 125 -20.25 -20.63 -18.59
C GLU A 125 -18.86 -19.97 -18.60
N VAL A 126 -18.03 -20.25 -19.60
CA VAL A 126 -16.68 -19.68 -19.71
C VAL A 126 -16.67 -18.60 -20.79
N LYS A 127 -16.33 -17.36 -20.41
CA LYS A 127 -16.26 -16.22 -21.32
C LYS A 127 -14.92 -15.49 -21.16
N PRO A 128 -13.90 -15.78 -21.99
CA PRO A 128 -12.62 -15.10 -21.93
C PRO A 128 -12.73 -13.60 -22.21
N MET A 129 -11.86 -12.81 -21.59
CA MET A 129 -11.79 -11.35 -21.76
C MET A 129 -10.35 -10.90 -21.99
N ARG A 130 -10.17 -9.81 -22.73
CA ARG A 130 -8.88 -9.13 -22.91
C ARG A 130 -8.95 -7.72 -22.37
N ILE A 131 -7.97 -7.35 -21.55
CA ILE A 131 -7.85 -6.01 -20.97
C ILE A 131 -6.43 -5.49 -21.22
N ALA A 132 -6.33 -4.28 -21.75
CA ALA A 132 -5.05 -3.58 -21.91
C ALA A 132 -4.80 -2.69 -20.69
N VAL A 133 -3.78 -3.02 -19.89
CA VAL A 133 -3.39 -2.27 -18.70
C VAL A 133 -2.49 -1.11 -19.12
N PRO A 134 -2.92 0.15 -18.90
CA PRO A 134 -2.11 1.33 -19.21
C PRO A 134 -0.94 1.44 -18.24
N ALA A 135 0.13 2.12 -18.66
CA ALA A 135 1.36 2.25 -17.86
C ALA A 135 1.15 2.78 -16.43
N GLY A 136 0.12 3.60 -16.19
CA GLY A 136 -0.21 4.14 -14.86
C GLY A 136 -1.09 3.26 -13.97
N SER A 137 -1.55 2.11 -14.47
CA SER A 137 -2.47 1.20 -13.74
C SER A 137 -1.88 -0.19 -13.49
N GLY A 138 -0.60 -0.39 -13.81
CA GLY A 138 0.10 -1.61 -13.43
C GLY A 138 1.40 -1.82 -14.17
N TYR A 139 2.19 -2.78 -13.69
CA TYR A 139 3.47 -3.17 -14.25
C TYR A 139 3.70 -4.67 -14.05
N VAL A 140 4.71 -5.21 -14.73
CA VAL A 140 5.09 -6.63 -14.59
C VAL A 140 6.54 -6.77 -14.18
N LEU A 141 6.75 -7.63 -13.19
CA LEU A 141 8.04 -8.03 -12.67
C LEU A 141 8.40 -9.41 -13.22
N THR A 142 9.60 -9.56 -13.78
CA THR A 142 10.07 -10.83 -14.33
C THR A 142 11.40 -11.20 -13.70
N SER A 143 11.44 -12.31 -12.94
CA SER A 143 12.68 -12.83 -12.36
C SER A 143 13.67 -13.22 -13.46
N ALA A 144 14.86 -12.64 -13.45
CA ALA A 144 15.91 -12.95 -14.42
C ALA A 144 16.42 -14.40 -14.29
N LYS A 145 16.43 -14.96 -13.07
CA LYS A 145 16.85 -16.34 -12.79
C LYS A 145 15.87 -17.38 -13.32
N SER A 146 14.57 -17.14 -13.17
CA SER A 146 13.54 -18.14 -13.48
C SER A 146 12.77 -17.87 -14.78
N GLY A 147 12.81 -16.64 -15.30
CA GLY A 147 11.97 -16.18 -16.41
C GLY A 147 10.49 -16.05 -16.05
N ARG A 148 10.11 -16.33 -14.80
CA ARG A 148 8.72 -16.27 -14.32
C ARG A 148 8.32 -14.84 -14.02
N SER A 149 7.05 -14.53 -14.25
CA SER A 149 6.53 -13.16 -14.15
C SER A 149 5.37 -13.07 -13.17
N LEU A 150 5.26 -11.90 -12.53
CA LEU A 150 4.18 -11.49 -11.64
C LEU A 150 3.74 -10.08 -12.05
N ALA A 151 2.44 -9.89 -12.30
CA ALA A 151 1.87 -8.57 -12.54
C ALA A 151 1.42 -7.92 -11.23
N ILE A 152 1.56 -6.60 -11.14
CA ILE A 152 1.02 -5.74 -10.08
C ILE A 152 0.07 -4.74 -10.74
N VAL A 153 -1.22 -4.76 -10.37
CA VAL A 153 -2.29 -4.02 -11.08
C VAL A 153 -3.18 -3.25 -10.11
N ASP A 154 -3.65 -2.08 -10.53
CA ASP A 154 -4.69 -1.34 -9.83
C ASP A 154 -6.01 -2.13 -9.81
N LEU A 155 -6.42 -2.55 -8.61
CA LEU A 155 -7.61 -3.35 -8.40
C LEU A 155 -8.90 -2.62 -8.82
N GLU A 156 -9.00 -1.33 -8.49
CA GLU A 156 -10.20 -0.53 -8.73
C GLU A 156 -10.34 -0.19 -10.20
N TRP A 157 -9.22 0.16 -10.85
CA TRP A 157 -9.20 0.36 -12.30
C TRP A 157 -9.59 -0.93 -13.04
N LEU A 158 -9.02 -2.07 -12.65
CA LEU A 158 -9.31 -3.35 -13.31
C LEU A 158 -10.77 -3.76 -13.12
N GLN A 159 -11.33 -3.58 -11.92
CA GLN A 159 -12.75 -3.83 -11.66
C GLN A 159 -13.65 -2.98 -12.57
N ARG A 160 -13.39 -1.68 -12.67
CA ARG A 160 -14.17 -0.79 -13.55
C ARG A 160 -14.09 -1.23 -15.01
N GLU A 161 -12.91 -1.62 -15.47
CA GLU A 161 -12.70 -2.08 -16.84
C GLU A 161 -13.38 -3.42 -17.13
N LEU A 162 -13.38 -4.34 -16.14
CA LEU A 162 -14.11 -5.61 -16.21
C LEU A 162 -15.61 -5.38 -16.45
N PHE A 163 -16.25 -4.55 -15.62
CA PHE A 163 -17.69 -4.31 -15.72
C PHE A 163 -18.09 -3.39 -16.87
N ARG A 164 -17.18 -2.54 -17.35
CA ARG A 164 -17.35 -1.81 -18.62
C ARG A 164 -17.54 -2.78 -19.80
N GLN A 165 -16.89 -3.95 -19.76
CA GLN A 165 -16.96 -4.97 -20.80
C GLN A 165 -18.00 -6.09 -20.52
N LEU A 166 -18.55 -6.14 -19.30
CA LEU A 166 -19.56 -7.13 -18.85
C LEU A 166 -20.81 -6.43 -18.30
N PRO A 167 -21.63 -5.81 -19.16
CA PRO A 167 -22.89 -5.24 -18.70
C PRO A 167 -23.84 -6.34 -18.21
N ASN A 168 -24.46 -6.14 -17.04
CA ASN A 168 -25.52 -6.93 -16.37
C ASN A 168 -25.49 -8.46 -16.57
N GLN A 169 -25.25 -9.22 -15.50
CA GLN A 169 -25.15 -10.68 -15.51
C GLN A 169 -26.38 -11.41 -14.92
N ASP A 170 -27.51 -10.72 -14.73
CA ASP A 170 -28.83 -11.29 -14.40
C ASP A 170 -28.80 -12.36 -13.28
N GLY A 171 -28.17 -12.04 -12.15
CA GLY A 171 -28.12 -12.94 -10.98
C GLY A 171 -27.08 -14.05 -11.03
N ARG A 172 -26.20 -14.04 -12.03
CA ARG A 172 -24.99 -14.87 -12.04
C ARG A 172 -23.92 -14.29 -11.10
N LEU A 173 -23.13 -15.17 -10.49
CA LEU A 173 -21.86 -14.81 -9.89
C LEU A 173 -20.79 -14.72 -10.98
N VAL A 174 -20.15 -13.55 -11.12
CA VAL A 174 -18.99 -13.37 -12.00
C VAL A 174 -17.73 -13.80 -11.27
N LEU A 175 -17.06 -14.84 -11.75
CA LEU A 175 -15.76 -15.27 -11.25
C LEU A 175 -14.69 -14.85 -12.28
N ALA A 176 -14.12 -13.66 -12.12
CA ALA A 176 -13.07 -13.12 -12.98
C ALA A 176 -11.69 -13.54 -12.49
N ILE A 177 -10.91 -14.23 -13.33
CA ILE A 177 -9.64 -14.83 -12.95
C ILE A 177 -8.51 -14.26 -13.79
N THR A 178 -7.49 -13.69 -13.14
CA THR A 178 -6.22 -13.30 -13.76
C THR A 178 -5.14 -14.36 -13.50
N HIS A 179 -4.02 -14.27 -14.21
CA HIS A 179 -2.88 -15.18 -14.06
C HIS A 179 -1.70 -14.46 -13.40
N ASN A 180 -1.14 -15.03 -12.33
CA ASN A 180 0.00 -14.48 -11.57
C ASN A 180 -0.07 -12.95 -11.42
N THR A 181 -1.16 -12.46 -10.83
CA THR A 181 -1.40 -11.02 -10.63
C THR A 181 -1.68 -10.75 -9.15
N ALA A 182 -0.91 -9.85 -8.56
CA ALA A 182 -1.25 -9.23 -7.28
C ALA A 182 -1.78 -7.81 -7.55
N TYR A 183 -2.46 -7.24 -6.56
CA TYR A 183 -3.13 -5.96 -6.72
C TYR A 183 -2.77 -4.97 -5.63
N TYR A 184 -2.77 -3.70 -6.00
CA TYR A 184 -2.86 -2.58 -5.06
C TYR A 184 -4.24 -1.95 -5.12
N ALA A 185 -4.62 -1.24 -4.06
CA ALA A 185 -5.94 -0.63 -3.90
C ALA A 185 -5.87 0.91 -3.87
N LEU A 186 -7.03 1.59 -3.83
CA LEU A 186 -7.14 3.05 -3.69
C LEU A 186 -6.52 3.87 -4.83
N GLY A 187 -6.15 3.25 -5.95
CA GLY A 187 -5.34 3.88 -6.99
C GLY A 187 -3.91 4.22 -6.52
N ASP A 188 -3.47 3.67 -5.38
CA ASP A 188 -2.22 3.98 -4.70
C ASP A 188 -1.42 2.69 -4.49
N ALA A 189 -0.29 2.55 -5.20
CA ALA A 189 0.51 1.33 -5.13
C ALA A 189 1.28 1.18 -3.81
N THR A 190 1.26 2.20 -2.92
CA THR A 190 1.70 2.06 -1.53
C THR A 190 0.72 1.27 -0.66
N VAL A 191 -0.50 1.00 -1.18
CA VAL A 191 -1.54 0.17 -0.57
C VAL A 191 -1.53 -1.19 -1.26
N CYS A 192 -0.43 -1.92 -1.10
CA CYS A 192 -0.21 -3.24 -1.67
C CYS A 192 -0.12 -4.32 -0.56
N CYS A 193 -0.15 -5.62 -0.83
CA CYS A 193 -0.75 -6.23 -1.99
C CYS A 193 -1.92 -7.14 -1.56
N SER A 194 -2.86 -7.37 -2.46
CA SER A 194 -3.90 -8.39 -2.32
C SER A 194 -3.86 -9.37 -3.48
N TRP A 195 -4.57 -10.49 -3.36
CA TRP A 195 -4.78 -11.43 -4.46
C TRP A 195 -6.07 -11.20 -5.25
N GLY A 196 -6.82 -10.15 -4.92
CA GLY A 196 -8.08 -9.85 -5.58
C GLY A 196 -9.03 -9.07 -4.69
N THR A 197 -10.29 -9.09 -5.09
CA THR A 197 -11.43 -8.53 -4.34
C THR A 197 -12.71 -9.29 -4.65
N HIS A 198 -13.79 -8.94 -3.96
CA HIS A 198 -15.11 -9.52 -4.12
C HIS A 198 -16.18 -8.46 -3.88
N GLY A 199 -17.44 -8.82 -4.10
CA GLY A 199 -18.57 -8.03 -3.65
C GLY A 199 -19.60 -7.77 -4.74
N VAL A 200 -20.14 -6.56 -4.76
CA VAL A 200 -21.16 -6.11 -5.70
C VAL A 200 -20.64 -4.95 -6.53
N ASP A 201 -20.81 -5.00 -7.84
CA ASP A 201 -20.71 -3.81 -8.67
C ASP A 201 -21.98 -2.96 -8.45
N THR A 202 -21.85 -1.87 -7.69
CA THR A 202 -23.00 -1.05 -7.29
C THR A 202 -23.73 -0.37 -8.45
N SER A 203 -23.10 -0.28 -9.62
CA SER A 203 -23.72 0.27 -10.82
C SER A 203 -24.73 -0.69 -11.47
N THR A 204 -24.50 -2.00 -11.36
CA THR A 204 -25.33 -3.04 -11.99
C THR A 204 -26.07 -3.92 -10.98
N GLY A 205 -25.60 -4.02 -9.74
CA GLY A 205 -26.02 -5.00 -8.74
C GLY A 205 -25.43 -6.40 -8.95
N ASP A 206 -24.47 -6.54 -9.87
CA ASP A 206 -23.87 -7.84 -10.18
C ASP A 206 -22.86 -8.26 -9.11
N SER A 207 -22.99 -9.51 -8.68
CA SER A 207 -22.10 -10.13 -7.68
C SER A 207 -20.85 -10.66 -8.36
N PHE A 208 -19.69 -10.47 -7.73
CA PHE A 208 -18.43 -10.94 -8.31
C PHE A 208 -17.37 -11.36 -7.30
N VAL A 209 -16.43 -12.14 -7.83
CA VAL A 209 -15.13 -12.46 -7.26
C VAL A 209 -14.10 -12.19 -8.34
N LEU A 210 -13.14 -11.32 -8.07
CA LEU A 210 -11.94 -11.08 -8.89
C LEU A 210 -10.74 -11.65 -8.15
N ALA A 211 -10.05 -12.62 -8.72
CA ALA A 211 -8.91 -13.28 -8.06
C ALA A 211 -7.82 -13.68 -9.05
N SER A 212 -6.62 -13.97 -8.57
CA SER A 212 -5.56 -14.58 -9.38
C SER A 212 -5.54 -16.11 -9.23
N TYR A 213 -5.28 -16.80 -10.33
CA TYR A 213 -4.69 -18.13 -10.32
C TYR A 213 -3.16 -18.00 -10.28
N LEU A 214 -2.48 -18.82 -9.48
CA LEU A 214 -1.02 -18.79 -9.34
C LEU A 214 -0.38 -20.03 -9.96
N GLY A 215 0.17 -19.88 -11.17
CA GLY A 215 0.79 -20.95 -11.94
C GLY A 215 2.18 -20.57 -12.42
N ALA A 216 3.22 -21.30 -12.00
CA ALA A 216 4.61 -20.98 -12.34
C ALA A 216 5.01 -19.53 -12.00
N ALA A 217 4.59 -19.03 -10.84
CA ALA A 217 4.95 -17.72 -10.33
C ALA A 217 6.43 -17.65 -9.86
N PRO A 218 7.03 -16.45 -9.81
CA PRO A 218 8.34 -16.22 -9.19
C PRO A 218 8.45 -16.80 -7.77
N SER A 219 9.65 -17.18 -7.34
CA SER A 219 9.85 -17.97 -6.11
C SER A 219 9.49 -17.27 -4.79
N MET A 220 9.32 -15.94 -4.78
CA MET A 220 8.81 -15.23 -3.61
C MET A 220 7.30 -15.37 -3.42
N VAL A 221 6.57 -15.83 -4.45
CA VAL A 221 5.15 -16.16 -4.35
C VAL A 221 5.04 -17.57 -3.80
N THR A 222 4.53 -17.69 -2.58
CA THR A 222 4.41 -18.98 -1.87
C THR A 222 3.01 -19.57 -1.97
N ASP A 223 1.98 -18.72 -2.09
CA ASP A 223 0.62 -19.18 -2.40
C ASP A 223 0.58 -19.77 -3.82
N SER A 224 -0.30 -20.74 -4.05
CA SER A 224 -0.28 -21.54 -5.28
C SER A 224 -1.68 -21.80 -5.83
N ASP A 225 -1.76 -22.07 -7.14
CA ASP A 225 -2.94 -22.51 -7.88
C ASP A 225 -4.23 -21.71 -7.60
N VAL A 226 -5.26 -22.36 -7.06
CA VAL A 226 -6.58 -21.82 -6.73
C VAL A 226 -6.65 -21.24 -5.32
N GLN A 227 -5.56 -21.25 -4.55
CA GLN A 227 -5.54 -20.70 -3.19
C GLN A 227 -6.13 -19.29 -3.14
N PRO A 228 -5.73 -18.34 -3.99
CA PRO A 228 -6.30 -17.00 -3.91
C PRO A 228 -7.75 -16.92 -4.41
N ILE A 229 -8.16 -17.80 -5.32
CA ILE A 229 -9.56 -17.93 -5.74
C ILE A 229 -10.42 -18.36 -4.55
N THR A 230 -9.96 -19.36 -3.78
CA THR A 230 -10.68 -19.80 -2.58
C THR A 230 -10.70 -18.75 -1.47
N GLN A 231 -9.64 -17.94 -1.35
CA GLN A 231 -9.63 -16.78 -0.43
C GLN A 231 -10.76 -15.79 -0.79
N GLN A 232 -10.78 -15.29 -2.02
CA GLN A 232 -11.75 -14.26 -2.43
C GLN A 232 -13.17 -14.81 -2.49
N LEU A 233 -13.34 -16.07 -2.88
CA LEU A 233 -14.64 -16.75 -2.82
C LEU A 233 -15.15 -16.91 -1.38
N ALA A 234 -14.27 -17.25 -0.43
CA ALA A 234 -14.65 -17.31 0.98
C ALA A 234 -15.10 -15.95 1.51
N GLN A 235 -14.39 -14.87 1.13
CA GLN A 235 -14.77 -13.52 1.52
C GLN A 235 -16.12 -13.12 0.91
N PHE A 236 -16.34 -13.36 -0.38
CA PHE A 236 -17.66 -13.15 -1.02
C PHE A 236 -18.79 -13.88 -0.30
N VAL A 237 -18.60 -15.15 -0.01
CA VAL A 237 -19.62 -15.98 0.67
C VAL A 237 -19.96 -15.41 2.04
N LYS A 238 -18.95 -14.92 2.76
CA LYS A 238 -19.06 -14.31 4.08
C LYS A 238 -19.46 -12.84 4.06
N ASP A 239 -19.35 -12.15 2.94
CA ASP A 239 -19.64 -10.73 2.78
C ASP A 239 -20.08 -10.38 1.34
N PRO A 240 -21.25 -10.86 0.90
CA PRO A 240 -21.70 -10.72 -0.48
C PRO A 240 -22.20 -9.32 -0.83
N LEU A 241 -22.17 -8.38 0.14
CA LEU A 241 -22.59 -6.99 -0.01
C LEU A 241 -21.42 -6.01 0.08
N HIS A 242 -20.18 -6.51 0.17
CA HIS A 242 -18.99 -5.67 0.14
C HIS A 242 -18.99 -4.81 -1.13
N ASP A 243 -18.70 -3.51 -0.98
CA ASP A 243 -18.42 -2.60 -2.09
C ASP A 243 -16.93 -2.21 -2.04
N PRO A 244 -16.09 -2.80 -2.89
CA PRO A 244 -14.67 -2.49 -2.92
C PRO A 244 -14.34 -1.10 -3.52
N LEU A 245 -15.30 -0.40 -4.11
CA LEU A 245 -15.13 0.97 -4.62
C LEU A 245 -15.66 2.04 -3.66
N PHE A 246 -16.07 1.65 -2.45
CA PHE A 246 -16.61 2.56 -1.45
C PHE A 246 -15.49 3.36 -0.77
N HIS A 247 -15.48 4.67 -1.01
CA HIS A 247 -14.59 5.65 -0.36
C HIS A 247 -15.40 6.66 0.47
N GLY A 248 -15.97 6.18 1.58
CA GLY A 248 -16.77 7.04 2.46
C GLY A 248 -15.93 7.95 3.37
N ASP A 249 -16.57 9.01 3.87
CA ASP A 249 -15.98 9.88 4.89
C ASP A 249 -15.55 9.09 6.14
N ARG A 250 -14.64 9.66 6.93
CA ARG A 250 -14.19 9.05 8.18
C ARG A 250 -15.38 8.76 9.11
N GLY A 251 -15.61 7.48 9.40
CA GLY A 251 -16.73 7.02 10.24
C GLY A 251 -17.96 6.58 9.45
N ALA A 252 -17.98 6.77 8.13
CA ALA A 252 -18.96 6.14 7.26
C ALA A 252 -18.82 4.62 7.33
N ARG A 253 -19.95 3.93 7.39
CA ARG A 253 -19.99 2.47 7.39
C ARG A 253 -19.92 1.98 5.94
N ALA A 254 -18.83 1.30 5.60
CA ALA A 254 -18.72 0.65 4.30
C ALA A 254 -19.83 -0.40 4.12
N PRO A 255 -20.39 -0.55 2.89
CA PRO A 255 -21.28 -1.66 2.55
C PRO A 255 -20.61 -3.01 2.84
N GLY A 256 -21.43 -3.96 3.29
CA GLY A 256 -20.98 -5.28 3.69
C GLY A 256 -21.01 -5.54 5.20
N ASN A 257 -20.44 -6.67 5.55
CA ASN A 257 -20.37 -7.18 6.90
C ASN A 257 -19.23 -6.51 7.66
N VAL A 258 -19.54 -6.09 8.89
CA VAL A 258 -18.61 -5.42 9.77
C VAL A 258 -18.37 -6.30 10.98
N VAL A 259 -17.10 -6.58 11.27
CA VAL A 259 -16.64 -7.31 12.44
C VAL A 259 -15.84 -6.38 13.36
N PRO A 260 -15.73 -6.68 14.67
CA PRO A 260 -14.82 -5.96 15.55
C PRO A 260 -13.38 -6.04 15.03
N SER A 261 -12.62 -4.95 15.14
CA SER A 261 -11.19 -4.96 14.82
C SER A 261 -10.46 -5.98 15.68
N TRP A 262 -9.55 -6.75 15.10
CA TRP A 262 -8.85 -7.84 15.77
C TRP A 262 -7.34 -7.63 15.80
N THR A 263 -6.66 -8.26 16.75
CA THR A 263 -5.20 -8.36 16.78
C THR A 263 -4.75 -9.43 15.78
N ARG A 264 -3.74 -9.14 14.97
CA ARG A 264 -3.19 -10.12 14.01
C ARG A 264 -2.57 -11.31 14.77
N PRO A 265 -2.93 -12.56 14.45
CA PRO A 265 -2.28 -13.73 15.02
C PRO A 265 -0.78 -13.75 14.72
N GLY A 266 0.07 -14.06 15.71
CA GLY A 266 1.51 -14.26 15.50
C GLY A 266 2.37 -13.00 15.38
N GLU A 267 1.80 -11.80 15.18
CA GLU A 267 2.54 -10.53 15.16
C GLU A 267 2.47 -9.82 16.53
N GLN A 268 3.61 -9.36 17.05
CA GLN A 268 3.58 -8.38 18.15
C GLN A 268 3.18 -7.00 17.59
N ARG A 269 1.88 -6.67 17.70
CA ARG A 269 1.26 -5.31 17.65
C ARG A 269 0.57 -4.86 16.35
N GLY A 270 0.32 -5.74 15.37
CA GLY A 270 -0.53 -5.43 14.22
C GLY A 270 -2.03 -5.64 14.50
N CYS A 271 -2.90 -4.78 13.96
CA CYS A 271 -4.35 -5.00 13.98
C CYS A 271 -4.89 -5.23 12.57
N GLY A 272 -5.88 -6.13 12.45
CA GLY A 272 -6.73 -6.26 11.28
C GLY A 272 -7.80 -5.16 11.24
N GLY A 273 -8.45 -5.04 10.07
CA GLY A 273 -9.51 -4.06 9.83
C GLY A 273 -10.83 -4.47 10.49
N THR A 274 -11.94 -3.92 10.01
CA THR A 274 -13.29 -4.24 10.48
C THR A 274 -14.15 -4.94 9.41
N GLY A 275 -13.58 -5.32 8.28
CA GLY A 275 -14.24 -6.10 7.22
C GLY A 275 -13.84 -7.57 7.25
N ILE A 276 -14.55 -8.41 6.50
CA ILE A 276 -14.16 -9.80 6.31
C ILE A 276 -12.98 -9.87 5.33
N GLY A 277 -11.78 -10.09 5.85
CA GLY A 277 -10.57 -9.69 5.13
C GLY A 277 -10.41 -8.17 5.24
N SER A 278 -9.25 -7.68 5.64
CA SER A 278 -9.07 -6.24 5.92
C SER A 278 -9.52 -5.35 4.74
N GLN A 279 -10.44 -4.40 4.94
CA GLN A 279 -11.18 -3.65 3.90
C GLN A 279 -10.37 -3.01 2.75
N TYR A 280 -9.05 -2.83 2.90
CA TYR A 280 -8.17 -2.25 1.86
C TYR A 280 -7.24 -3.28 1.23
N PHE A 281 -6.67 -4.19 2.03
CA PHE A 281 -5.68 -5.17 1.56
C PHE A 281 -6.30 -6.55 1.30
N GLN A 282 -7.56 -6.73 1.69
CA GLN A 282 -8.29 -8.01 1.68
C GLN A 282 -7.51 -9.16 2.32
N LEU A 283 -6.66 -8.87 3.33
CA LEU A 283 -5.82 -9.87 3.98
C LEU A 283 -6.63 -10.64 5.02
N GLU A 284 -6.60 -11.97 4.90
CA GLU A 284 -7.13 -12.86 5.92
C GLU A 284 -6.27 -12.82 7.20
N PRO A 285 -6.83 -13.13 8.38
CA PRO A 285 -6.06 -13.28 9.61
C PRO A 285 -4.97 -14.37 9.57
N THR A 286 -5.01 -15.25 8.57
CA THR A 286 -4.03 -16.30 8.31
C THR A 286 -2.86 -15.84 7.43
N ASN A 287 -2.87 -14.59 6.95
CA ASN A 287 -1.74 -14.01 6.24
C ASN A 287 -0.55 -13.83 7.20
N THR A 288 0.60 -14.34 6.82
CA THR A 288 1.84 -14.32 7.62
C THR A 288 2.82 -13.23 7.19
N ASN A 289 2.53 -12.50 6.12
CA ASN A 289 3.44 -11.50 5.57
C ASN A 289 3.17 -10.09 6.11
N PRO A 290 4.24 -9.28 6.24
CA PRO A 290 4.13 -7.85 6.52
C PRO A 290 3.22 -7.11 5.54
N LYS A 291 2.76 -5.92 5.95
CA LYS A 291 2.03 -5.00 5.07
C LYS A 291 2.87 -4.69 3.82
N ASN A 292 2.23 -4.55 2.65
CA ASN A 292 2.88 -4.25 1.37
C ASN A 292 3.72 -5.36 0.73
N ASN A 293 3.81 -6.52 1.39
CA ASN A 293 4.31 -7.73 0.78
C ASN A 293 3.22 -8.44 -0.03
N ILE A 294 3.66 -9.31 -0.94
CA ILE A 294 2.78 -10.30 -1.56
C ILE A 294 2.11 -11.11 -0.45
N PRO A 295 0.79 -11.35 -0.46
CA PRO A 295 0.17 -12.17 0.57
C PRO A 295 0.76 -13.58 0.59
N ALA A 296 0.93 -14.14 1.79
CA ALA A 296 1.33 -15.53 1.94
C ALA A 296 0.59 -16.14 3.12
N SER A 297 0.17 -17.39 2.96
CA SER A 297 -0.42 -18.14 4.05
C SER A 297 -0.21 -19.63 3.86
N LYS A 298 -0.25 -20.37 4.95
CA LYS A 298 -0.22 -21.83 4.89
C LYS A 298 -1.53 -22.33 4.29
N SER A 299 -1.42 -23.05 3.18
CA SER A 299 -2.56 -23.68 2.50
C SER A 299 -3.05 -24.94 3.21
N PHE A 300 -4.32 -25.27 3.01
CA PHE A 300 -4.84 -26.64 3.15
C PHE A 300 -4.67 -27.39 1.83
N LEU A 301 -4.15 -28.62 1.86
CA LEU A 301 -3.95 -29.44 0.66
C LEU A 301 -5.18 -30.29 0.38
N ALA A 302 -5.75 -30.16 -0.82
CA ALA A 302 -6.88 -30.93 -1.28
C ALA A 302 -6.49 -31.81 -2.47
N GLU A 303 -6.42 -33.12 -2.24
CA GLU A 303 -6.15 -34.11 -3.29
C GLU A 303 -7.46 -34.59 -3.92
N THR A 304 -7.67 -34.26 -5.21
CA THR A 304 -8.86 -34.69 -5.95
C THR A 304 -8.56 -34.83 -7.43
N GLY A 305 -9.16 -35.85 -8.07
CA GLY A 305 -8.97 -36.09 -9.51
C GLY A 305 -7.52 -36.32 -9.94
N GLY A 306 -6.67 -36.83 -9.05
CA GLY A 306 -5.24 -37.07 -9.31
C GLY A 306 -4.36 -35.81 -9.27
N ALA A 307 -4.87 -34.68 -8.79
CA ALA A 307 -4.13 -33.43 -8.60
C ALA A 307 -4.21 -32.97 -7.14
N VAL A 308 -3.20 -32.21 -6.72
CA VAL A 308 -3.18 -31.51 -5.43
C VAL A 308 -3.51 -30.04 -5.68
N PHE A 309 -4.48 -29.52 -4.95
CA PHE A 309 -4.86 -28.10 -4.96
C PHE A 309 -4.57 -27.48 -3.59
N HIS A 310 -4.14 -26.21 -3.59
CA HIS A 310 -3.90 -25.44 -2.38
C HIS A 310 -5.13 -24.58 -2.12
N LEU A 311 -5.75 -24.74 -0.95
CA LEU A 311 -6.93 -23.98 -0.54
C LEU A 311 -6.55 -23.00 0.57
N GLN A 312 -7.17 -21.83 0.55
CA GLN A 312 -6.98 -20.83 1.58
C GLN A 312 -7.62 -21.30 2.89
N ASN A 313 -6.83 -21.26 3.97
CA ASN A 313 -7.36 -21.27 5.32
C ASN A 313 -7.90 -19.89 5.66
N VAL A 314 -9.19 -19.79 5.99
CA VAL A 314 -9.89 -18.54 6.28
C VAL A 314 -10.48 -18.56 7.68
N ALA A 315 -10.65 -17.37 8.25
CA ALA A 315 -11.40 -17.23 9.50
C ALA A 315 -12.90 -17.44 9.26
N LEU A 316 -13.54 -18.21 10.14
CA LEU A 316 -14.99 -18.36 10.23
C LEU A 316 -15.59 -17.22 11.06
N LEU A 317 -16.90 -16.98 10.96
CA LEU A 317 -17.55 -15.89 11.69
C LEU A 317 -17.39 -16.01 13.21
N SER A 318 -17.42 -17.25 13.73
CA SER A 318 -17.16 -17.59 15.14
C SER A 318 -15.78 -17.12 15.63
N TRP A 319 -14.79 -16.97 14.74
CA TRP A 319 -13.49 -16.41 15.11
C TRP A 319 -13.62 -14.94 15.48
N TYR A 320 -14.39 -14.18 14.72
CA TYR A 320 -14.60 -12.75 14.92
C TYR A 320 -15.56 -12.44 16.07
N THR A 321 -16.63 -13.22 16.22
CA THR A 321 -17.71 -12.94 17.19
C THR A 321 -17.61 -13.74 18.48
N GLY A 322 -16.79 -14.80 18.49
CA GLY A 322 -16.80 -15.81 19.54
C GLY A 322 -17.73 -16.98 19.21
N ALA A 323 -17.63 -18.06 20.00
CA ALA A 323 -18.46 -19.24 19.82
C ALA A 323 -19.90 -18.98 20.31
N GLU A 324 -20.89 -19.32 19.46
CA GLU A 324 -22.32 -19.10 19.71
C GLU A 324 -23.15 -20.32 19.29
N GLN A 325 -24.37 -20.45 19.80
CA GLN A 325 -25.21 -21.65 19.57
C GLN A 325 -25.62 -21.83 18.09
N ASN A 326 -25.75 -20.73 17.35
CA ASN A 326 -26.17 -20.70 15.96
C ASN A 326 -24.99 -20.63 14.98
N LEU A 327 -23.75 -20.77 15.47
CA LEU A 327 -22.53 -20.82 14.65
C LEU A 327 -21.83 -22.17 14.79
N GLY A 328 -21.01 -22.51 13.80
CA GLY A 328 -20.10 -23.65 13.87
C GLY A 328 -19.07 -23.49 15.00
N ARG A 329 -18.55 -24.61 15.48
CA ARG A 329 -17.63 -24.65 16.63
C ARG A 329 -16.17 -24.37 16.30
N SER A 330 -15.78 -24.53 15.04
CA SER A 330 -14.43 -24.22 14.57
C SER A 330 -14.28 -22.73 14.35
N TYR A 331 -13.05 -22.22 14.40
CA TYR A 331 -12.74 -20.81 14.12
C TYR A 331 -12.11 -20.59 12.74
N SER A 332 -11.64 -21.65 12.10
CA SER A 332 -11.03 -21.60 10.77
C SER A 332 -11.49 -22.78 9.93
N PHE A 333 -11.39 -22.61 8.62
CA PHE A 333 -11.72 -23.61 7.61
C PHE A 333 -10.76 -23.48 6.42
N PRO A 334 -10.35 -24.57 5.75
CA PRO A 334 -10.66 -25.96 6.08
C PRO A 334 -9.88 -26.54 7.26
N ASP A 335 -8.69 -26.01 7.56
CA ASP A 335 -7.89 -26.44 8.71
C ASP A 335 -8.35 -25.72 9.98
N SER A 336 -9.03 -26.44 10.89
CA SER A 336 -9.48 -25.90 12.18
C SER A 336 -8.34 -25.51 13.12
N ALA A 337 -7.11 -25.98 12.86
CA ALA A 337 -5.94 -25.63 13.66
C ALA A 337 -5.26 -24.34 13.18
N ALA A 338 -5.63 -23.79 12.01
CA ALA A 338 -5.04 -22.56 11.50
C ALA A 338 -5.31 -21.35 12.41
N LEU A 339 -6.50 -21.31 13.03
CA LEU A 339 -6.87 -20.37 14.08
C LEU A 339 -7.46 -21.17 15.26
N PRO A 340 -6.68 -21.46 16.31
CA PRO A 340 -7.12 -22.35 17.39
C PRO A 340 -8.00 -21.66 18.45
N VAL A 341 -8.03 -20.34 18.48
CA VAL A 341 -8.76 -19.52 19.46
C VAL A 341 -9.46 -18.37 18.76
N SER A 342 -10.51 -17.82 19.38
CA SER A 342 -11.22 -16.64 18.90
C SER A 342 -10.31 -15.42 18.81
N ALA A 343 -10.69 -14.46 17.97
CA ALA A 343 -10.01 -13.19 17.82
C ALA A 343 -9.92 -12.43 19.15
N ILE A 344 -8.77 -11.80 19.37
CA ILE A 344 -8.59 -10.83 20.45
C ILE A 344 -8.94 -9.45 19.88
N PRO A 345 -9.88 -8.70 20.48
CA PRO A 345 -10.19 -7.36 20.04
C PRO A 345 -8.93 -6.49 20.03
N CYS A 346 -8.71 -5.78 18.93
CA CYS A 346 -7.67 -4.75 18.87
C CYS A 346 -8.06 -3.63 19.85
N ALA A 347 -7.19 -3.32 20.82
CA ALA A 347 -7.34 -2.09 21.58
C ALA A 347 -7.30 -0.92 20.58
N GLY A 348 -8.27 0.00 20.64
CA GLY A 348 -8.24 1.19 19.81
C GLY A 348 -6.86 1.85 19.87
N ARG A 349 -6.34 2.36 18.74
CA ARG A 349 -5.09 3.12 18.67
C ARG A 349 -5.22 4.40 19.51
N GLY A 350 -5.10 4.23 20.81
CA GLY A 350 -5.23 5.22 21.86
C GLY A 350 -4.39 4.85 23.08
N GLY A 351 -3.68 3.72 23.02
CA GLY A 351 -2.55 3.47 23.90
C GLY A 351 -1.45 4.48 23.57
N GLN A 352 -1.49 5.64 24.22
CA GLN A 352 -0.26 6.35 24.55
C GLN A 352 0.67 5.29 25.13
N ALA A 353 1.88 5.14 24.56
CA ALA A 353 2.97 4.67 25.39
C ALA A 353 3.05 5.68 26.54
N SER A 354 2.44 5.34 27.67
CA SER A 354 2.38 6.16 28.87
C SER A 354 3.73 6.01 29.57
N GLY A 355 4.72 6.65 28.97
CA GLY A 355 6.10 6.60 29.39
C GLY A 355 6.90 7.46 28.43
N GLY A 356 7.40 8.59 28.94
CA GLY A 356 8.51 9.25 28.27
C GLY A 356 9.69 8.28 28.14
N PRO A 357 10.65 8.57 27.26
CA PRO A 357 11.85 7.76 27.14
C PRO A 357 12.49 7.52 28.52
N THR A 358 12.81 6.27 28.83
CA THR A 358 13.45 5.90 30.11
C THR A 358 14.98 6.04 30.06
N VAL A 359 15.53 6.19 28.86
CA VAL A 359 16.96 6.33 28.59
C VAL A 359 17.18 7.60 27.78
N THR A 360 18.23 8.37 28.07
CA THR A 360 18.60 9.55 27.27
C THR A 360 19.41 9.14 26.04
N ALA A 361 19.29 9.92 24.96
CA ALA A 361 20.12 9.68 23.79
C ALA A 361 21.61 9.95 24.09
N ILE A 362 22.49 9.17 23.45
CA ILE A 362 23.94 9.32 23.61
C ILE A 362 24.37 10.64 22.93
N PRO A 363 25.20 11.49 23.56
CA PRO A 363 25.76 12.66 22.89
C PRO A 363 26.63 12.29 21.68
N ARG A 364 26.61 13.10 20.63
CA ARG A 364 27.45 12.90 19.45
C ARG A 364 28.94 13.08 19.79
N GLY A 365 29.78 12.08 19.46
CA GLY A 365 31.18 12.00 19.92
C GLY A 365 32.29 12.13 18.86
N THR A 366 32.00 12.32 17.57
CA THR A 366 33.03 12.31 16.50
C THR A 366 32.90 13.46 15.48
N ALA A 367 34.02 13.75 14.80
CA ALA A 367 34.12 14.76 13.74
C ALA A 367 33.27 14.40 12.51
N ALA A 368 32.86 15.40 11.73
CA ALA A 368 32.00 15.20 10.56
C ALA A 368 32.72 14.40 9.45
N ASN A 369 32.14 13.29 9.03
CA ASN A 369 32.64 12.37 8.00
C ASN A 369 31.78 12.35 6.72
N GLY A 370 30.85 13.29 6.58
CA GLY A 370 29.91 13.38 5.46
C GLY A 370 28.55 12.72 5.74
N HIS A 371 28.52 11.62 6.49
CA HIS A 371 27.28 10.91 6.79
C HIS A 371 26.35 11.68 7.74
N LYS A 372 25.04 11.52 7.54
CA LYS A 372 23.95 12.21 8.23
C LYS A 372 22.88 11.22 8.67
N LEU A 373 22.43 11.40 9.91
CA LEU A 373 21.16 10.85 10.36
C LEU A 373 20.08 11.92 10.19
N ILE A 374 19.06 11.61 9.39
CA ILE A 374 17.99 12.53 8.96
C ILE A 374 16.69 12.08 9.61
N GLY A 375 15.90 12.99 10.16
CA GLY A 375 14.68 12.60 10.86
C GLY A 375 13.55 13.60 10.72
N TYR A 376 12.35 13.07 10.54
CA TYR A 376 11.11 13.83 10.60
C TYR A 376 10.69 14.09 12.05
N TRP A 377 10.44 15.34 12.39
CA TRP A 377 9.83 15.75 13.65
C TRP A 377 8.35 16.07 13.41
N ALA A 378 7.46 15.29 14.02
CA ALA A 378 6.02 15.36 13.83
C ALA A 378 5.42 16.51 14.65
N GLY A 379 5.41 17.71 14.07
CA GLY A 379 4.87 18.92 14.67
C GLY A 379 3.35 19.06 14.63
N TYR A 380 2.61 17.95 14.55
CA TYR A 380 1.16 17.95 14.40
C TYR A 380 0.51 16.93 15.34
N GLY A 381 -0.74 17.19 15.71
CA GLY A 381 -1.46 16.40 16.72
C GLY A 381 -1.94 17.25 17.89
N ASN A 382 -2.31 16.60 19.00
CA ASN A 382 -2.71 17.33 20.20
C ASN A 382 -1.48 17.91 20.92
N ALA A 383 -1.66 19.02 21.64
CA ALA A 383 -0.56 19.72 22.32
C ALA A 383 0.23 18.82 23.30
N GLN A 384 -0.41 17.82 23.91
CA GLN A 384 0.22 16.89 24.86
C GLN A 384 1.12 15.85 24.19
N SER A 385 0.94 15.60 22.89
CA SER A 385 1.72 14.63 22.11
C SER A 385 2.99 15.24 21.50
N ILE A 386 3.08 16.56 21.44
CA ILE A 386 4.17 17.29 20.78
C ILE A 386 5.21 17.68 21.82
N PHE A 387 6.47 17.29 21.59
CA PHE A 387 7.59 17.64 22.46
C PHE A 387 8.42 18.77 21.86
N PRO A 388 9.02 19.67 22.64
CA PRO A 388 9.78 20.81 22.09
C PRO A 388 10.89 20.36 21.13
N ILE A 389 10.99 21.01 19.96
CA ILE A 389 12.00 20.66 18.94
C ILE A 389 13.44 20.79 19.48
N ARG A 390 13.67 21.66 20.48
CA ARG A 390 14.96 21.77 21.17
C ARG A 390 15.40 20.47 21.88
N GLU A 391 14.45 19.60 22.25
CA GLU A 391 14.72 18.31 22.90
C GLU A 391 15.02 17.18 21.90
N VAL A 392 15.07 17.46 20.59
CA VAL A 392 15.50 16.47 19.60
C VAL A 392 16.90 15.97 19.95
N SER A 393 17.08 14.64 19.92
CA SER A 393 18.36 13.99 20.23
C SER A 393 19.51 14.59 19.40
N PRO A 394 20.70 14.81 20.01
CA PRO A 394 21.86 15.35 19.30
C PRO A 394 22.42 14.39 18.24
N GLN A 395 21.92 13.16 18.13
CA GLN A 395 22.29 12.21 17.07
C GLN A 395 21.72 12.63 15.71
N TRP A 396 20.56 13.30 15.66
CA TRP A 396 19.95 13.76 14.42
C TRP A 396 20.70 14.96 13.86
N ASP A 397 21.11 14.91 12.60
CA ASP A 397 21.90 15.94 11.93
C ASP A 397 21.04 16.91 11.11
N ILE A 398 20.01 16.36 10.47
CA ILE A 398 19.02 17.08 9.67
C ILE A 398 17.65 16.78 10.26
N ILE A 399 16.91 17.83 10.61
CA ILE A 399 15.58 17.76 11.20
C ILE A 399 14.59 18.30 10.16
N LEU A 400 13.67 17.45 9.72
CA LEU A 400 12.60 17.79 8.79
C LEU A 400 11.32 18.06 9.61
N VAL A 401 10.87 19.32 9.63
CA VAL A 401 9.65 19.70 10.33
C VAL A 401 8.44 19.30 9.48
N ALA A 402 7.60 18.39 10.00
CA ALA A 402 6.38 17.93 9.36
C ALA A 402 5.14 18.68 9.91
N PHE A 403 4.29 19.30 9.10
CA PHE A 403 4.40 19.58 7.66
C PHE A 403 3.88 20.97 7.35
N SER A 404 4.35 21.55 6.25
CA SER A 404 3.60 22.56 5.51
C SER A 404 2.69 21.86 4.51
N THR A 405 1.41 22.23 4.48
CA THR A 405 0.38 21.56 3.67
C THR A 405 -0.26 22.52 2.65
N PRO A 406 -0.87 22.00 1.58
CA PRO A 406 -1.62 22.84 0.64
C PRO A 406 -2.77 23.59 1.33
N ASP A 407 -2.93 24.88 1.06
CA ASP A 407 -4.09 25.65 1.51
C ASP A 407 -5.25 25.49 0.54
N ARG A 408 -6.25 24.70 0.94
CA ARG A 408 -7.45 24.41 0.14
C ARG A 408 -8.36 25.63 -0.08
N ASN A 409 -8.12 26.74 0.61
CA ASN A 409 -8.90 27.98 0.48
C ASN A 409 -8.13 29.10 -0.26
N ALA A 410 -6.96 28.80 -0.79
CA ALA A 410 -6.10 29.74 -1.48
C ALA A 410 -5.90 29.31 -2.96
N PRO A 411 -5.24 30.14 -3.80
CA PRO A 411 -4.81 29.72 -5.12
C PRO A 411 -4.07 28.38 -5.10
N GLU A 412 -4.27 27.56 -6.14
CA GLU A 412 -3.55 26.28 -6.33
C GLU A 412 -2.04 26.44 -6.06
N GLY A 413 -1.45 25.44 -5.40
CA GLY A 413 -0.03 25.44 -5.02
C GLY A 413 0.34 26.36 -3.86
N THR A 414 -0.60 27.13 -3.31
CA THR A 414 -0.31 27.91 -2.09
C THR A 414 -0.10 26.96 -0.92
N MET A 415 1.02 27.13 -0.21
CA MET A 415 1.38 26.31 0.95
C MET A 415 1.15 27.09 2.23
N GLN A 416 0.76 26.41 3.30
CA GLN A 416 0.59 27.01 4.61
C GLN A 416 1.36 26.22 5.67
N PHE A 417 1.85 26.93 6.68
CA PHE A 417 2.45 26.35 7.88
C PHE A 417 2.02 27.18 9.08
N ARG A 418 1.73 26.51 10.19
CA ARG A 418 1.41 27.16 11.46
C ARG A 418 2.24 26.50 12.54
N THR A 419 2.64 27.31 13.53
CA THR A 419 3.33 26.79 14.70
C THR A 419 2.51 25.65 15.32
N PRO A 420 3.13 24.50 15.63
CA PRO A 420 2.50 23.36 16.27
C PRO A 420 1.65 23.74 17.50
N ALA A 421 0.52 23.05 17.66
CA ALA A 421 -0.41 23.32 18.76
C ALA A 421 0.27 23.19 20.13
N GLY A 422 0.09 24.19 21.00
CA GLY A 422 0.67 24.22 22.34
C GLY A 422 2.10 24.77 22.43
N LEU A 423 2.73 25.10 21.31
CA LEU A 423 4.04 25.77 21.30
C LEU A 423 3.88 27.29 21.12
N ASP A 424 4.71 28.06 21.83
CA ASP A 424 4.85 29.49 21.58
C ASP A 424 5.64 29.73 20.28
N THR A 425 5.17 30.64 19.43
CA THR A 425 5.77 30.87 18.10
C THR A 425 7.15 31.51 18.20
N ALA A 426 7.34 32.49 19.09
CA ALA A 426 8.65 33.14 19.25
C ALA A 426 9.67 32.14 19.80
N ARG A 427 9.25 31.31 20.77
CA ARG A 427 10.08 30.24 21.31
C ARG A 427 10.43 29.20 20.24
N PHE A 428 9.47 28.74 19.45
CA PHE A 428 9.71 27.75 18.40
C PHE A 428 10.74 28.26 17.36
N LYS A 429 10.62 29.52 16.91
CA LYS A 429 11.62 30.17 16.05
C LYS A 429 12.99 30.23 16.72
N SER A 430 13.05 30.57 18.00
CA SER A 430 14.31 30.60 18.76
C SER A 430 14.94 29.21 18.95
N ASP A 431 14.12 28.16 19.06
CA ASP A 431 14.56 26.77 19.17
C ASP A 431 15.17 26.28 17.85
N ILE A 432 14.55 26.62 16.71
CA ILE A 432 15.11 26.38 15.38
C ILE A 432 16.47 27.06 15.24
N ALA A 433 16.55 28.36 15.58
CA ALA A 433 17.81 29.11 15.53
C ALA A 433 18.89 28.51 16.44
N TRP A 434 18.51 28.02 17.62
CA TRP A 434 19.43 27.34 18.53
C TRP A 434 19.94 26.02 17.95
N LEU A 435 19.07 25.16 17.40
CA LEU A 435 19.49 23.91 16.76
C LEU A 435 20.48 24.16 15.62
N LYS A 436 20.22 25.19 14.81
CA LYS A 436 21.12 25.63 13.75
C LYS A 436 22.47 26.11 14.29
N SER A 437 22.49 26.82 15.42
CA SER A 437 23.75 27.21 16.08
C SER A 437 24.53 26.02 16.66
N GLN A 438 23.86 24.90 16.92
CA GLN A 438 24.49 23.61 17.27
C GLN A 438 24.95 22.81 16.04
N GLY A 439 24.93 23.41 14.85
CA GLY A 439 25.39 22.78 13.60
C GLY A 439 24.37 21.85 12.95
N LYS A 440 23.12 21.81 13.43
CA LYS A 440 22.03 21.05 12.80
C LYS A 440 21.49 21.78 11.58
N LYS A 441 20.89 21.04 10.65
CA LYS A 441 20.03 21.61 9.61
C LYS A 441 18.58 21.42 10.00
N VAL A 442 17.78 22.47 9.84
CA VAL A 442 16.35 22.42 10.13
C VAL A 442 15.60 22.90 8.89
N MET A 443 14.86 21.99 8.26
CA MET A 443 14.13 22.23 7.01
C MET A 443 12.62 22.03 7.24
N ILE A 444 11.79 22.58 6.37
CA ILE A 444 10.33 22.36 6.39
C ILE A 444 9.95 21.36 5.30
N SER A 445 9.24 20.29 5.66
CA SER A 445 8.73 19.33 4.69
C SER A 445 7.35 19.76 4.18
N LEU A 446 7.19 19.72 2.86
CA LEU A 446 6.01 20.12 2.10
C LEU A 446 5.27 18.87 1.68
N GLY A 447 4.05 18.66 2.21
CA GLY A 447 3.22 17.51 1.86
C GLY A 447 2.67 16.77 3.08
N GLY A 448 2.94 15.47 3.15
CA GLY A 448 2.48 14.56 4.19
C GLY A 448 1.24 13.73 3.81
N GLY A 449 1.14 12.54 4.42
CA GLY A 449 0.10 11.56 4.17
C GLY A 449 -1.32 12.11 4.05
N GLY A 450 -1.95 11.86 2.91
CA GLY A 450 -3.31 12.28 2.58
C GLY A 450 -3.46 13.76 2.16
N GLN A 451 -2.35 14.49 2.00
CA GLN A 451 -2.37 15.83 1.40
C GLN A 451 -2.11 15.72 -0.11
N HIS A 452 -3.11 16.05 -0.91
CA HIS A 452 -2.98 16.10 -2.36
C HIS A 452 -2.43 17.45 -2.82
N PHE A 453 -1.31 17.43 -3.55
CA PHE A 453 -0.71 18.61 -4.16
C PHE A 453 -0.88 18.61 -5.69
N THR A 454 -1.20 19.79 -6.22
CA THR A 454 -1.18 20.08 -7.66
C THR A 454 -0.71 21.51 -7.89
N LEU A 455 -0.05 21.72 -9.04
CA LEU A 455 0.34 23.02 -9.57
C LEU A 455 0.16 23.03 -11.10
N ALA A 456 -1.05 22.76 -11.58
CA ALA A 456 -1.32 22.60 -13.00
C ALA A 456 -1.33 23.93 -13.78
N ASP A 457 -1.80 25.03 -13.17
CA ASP A 457 -1.83 26.34 -13.83
C ASP A 457 -0.50 27.11 -13.63
N PRO A 458 0.27 27.41 -14.70
CA PRO A 458 1.55 28.13 -14.58
C PRO A 458 1.39 29.53 -13.97
N LYS A 459 0.21 30.15 -14.02
CA LYS A 459 -0.06 31.44 -13.35
C LYS A 459 -0.04 31.33 -11.82
N ARG A 460 -0.07 30.11 -11.28
CA ARG A 460 -0.08 29.81 -9.85
C ARG A 460 1.31 29.57 -9.28
N VAL A 461 2.32 29.40 -10.14
CA VAL A 461 3.73 29.25 -9.74
C VAL A 461 4.18 30.36 -8.77
N PRO A 462 3.88 31.65 -8.99
CA PRO A 462 4.25 32.70 -8.03
C PRO A 462 3.65 32.50 -6.64
N ALA A 463 2.40 32.01 -6.53
CA ALA A 463 1.76 31.79 -5.24
C ALA A 463 2.45 30.68 -4.43
N PHE A 464 2.89 29.60 -5.09
CA PHE A 464 3.74 28.58 -4.47
C PHE A 464 5.07 29.19 -4.01
N VAL A 465 5.79 29.88 -4.91
CA VAL A 465 7.11 30.46 -4.60
C VAL A 465 7.01 31.47 -3.45
N ASP A 466 6.02 32.36 -3.47
CA ASP A 466 5.78 33.38 -2.45
C ASP A 466 5.48 32.74 -1.09
N SER A 467 4.50 31.82 -1.04
CA SER A 467 4.07 31.21 0.22
C SER A 467 5.18 30.37 0.86
N VAL A 468 5.91 29.59 0.07
CA VAL A 468 7.03 28.79 0.58
C VAL A 468 8.21 29.67 1.02
N ALA A 469 8.57 30.70 0.25
CA ALA A 469 9.62 31.64 0.65
C ALA A 469 9.27 32.37 1.95
N GLN A 470 7.99 32.74 2.12
CA GLN A 470 7.49 33.37 3.35
C GLN A 470 7.63 32.42 4.55
N ILE A 471 7.21 31.16 4.44
CA ILE A 471 7.34 30.16 5.52
C ILE A 471 8.81 29.96 5.91
N VAL A 472 9.69 29.81 4.91
CA VAL A 472 11.13 29.63 5.12
C VAL A 472 11.72 30.83 5.87
N SER A 473 11.41 32.05 5.43
CA SER A 473 11.89 33.29 6.04
C SER A 473 11.34 33.47 7.46
N ASP A 474 10.05 33.24 7.67
CA ASP A 474 9.39 33.50 8.94
C ASP A 474 9.93 32.63 10.07
N TYR A 475 10.23 31.37 9.78
CA TYR A 475 10.70 30.40 10.77
C TYR A 475 12.21 30.20 10.76
N GLY A 476 12.91 30.74 9.75
CA GLY A 476 14.37 30.63 9.63
C GLY A 476 14.84 29.24 9.22
N PHE A 477 14.06 28.51 8.41
CA PHE A 477 14.44 27.19 7.89
C PHE A 477 15.64 27.27 6.93
N ASP A 478 16.46 26.23 6.88
CA ASP A 478 17.60 26.11 5.97
C ASP A 478 17.20 25.72 4.54
N GLY A 479 15.98 25.21 4.37
CA GLY A 479 15.55 24.62 3.12
C GLY A 479 14.14 24.06 3.19
N VAL A 480 13.76 23.44 2.07
CA VAL A 480 12.50 22.69 1.91
C VAL A 480 12.79 21.25 1.52
N ASP A 481 11.85 20.41 1.90
CA ASP A 481 11.84 18.99 1.63
C ASP A 481 10.53 18.64 0.93
N ILE A 482 10.60 17.98 -0.23
CA ILE A 482 9.44 17.74 -1.10
C ILE A 482 8.92 16.32 -0.88
N ASP A 483 7.84 16.21 -0.10
CA ASP A 483 7.17 14.97 0.30
C ASP A 483 5.73 14.94 -0.25
N PHE A 484 5.58 15.23 -1.54
CA PHE A 484 4.29 15.13 -2.23
C PHE A 484 4.07 13.69 -2.70
N GLU A 485 3.31 12.95 -1.90
CA GLU A 485 2.96 11.54 -2.09
C GLU A 485 1.87 11.35 -3.17
N SER A 486 1.80 10.14 -3.71
CA SER A 486 0.79 9.70 -4.67
C SER A 486 -0.62 9.92 -4.09
N PRO A 487 -1.59 10.39 -4.90
CA PRO A 487 -1.55 10.57 -6.36
C PRO A 487 -1.01 11.95 -6.81
N SER A 488 -0.39 12.74 -5.93
CA SER A 488 0.24 14.01 -6.34
C SER A 488 1.30 13.75 -7.41
N LEU A 489 1.41 14.68 -8.36
CA LEU A 489 2.42 14.63 -9.43
C LEU A 489 2.35 13.39 -10.34
N SER A 490 1.22 12.67 -10.38
CA SER A 490 1.03 11.55 -11.31
C SER A 490 1.27 11.98 -12.77
N ILE A 491 2.06 11.21 -13.50
CA ILE A 491 2.39 11.43 -14.91
C ILE A 491 1.13 11.27 -15.76
N GLU A 492 0.81 12.28 -16.56
CA GLU A 492 -0.34 12.23 -17.47
C GLU A 492 -0.15 11.24 -18.63
N PRO A 493 -1.22 10.63 -19.15
CA PRO A 493 -1.15 9.76 -20.32
C PRO A 493 -0.43 10.43 -21.49
N GLY A 494 0.54 9.72 -22.07
CA GLY A 494 1.34 10.18 -23.19
C GLY A 494 2.60 10.96 -22.79
N ASP A 495 2.78 11.37 -21.53
CA ASP A 495 4.04 11.95 -21.07
C ASP A 495 5.08 10.84 -20.80
N THR A 496 5.94 10.55 -21.78
CA THR A 496 6.80 9.36 -21.80
C THR A 496 8.31 9.66 -21.75
N ASP A 497 8.71 10.93 -21.67
CA ASP A 497 10.12 11.34 -21.63
C ASP A 497 10.39 12.16 -20.37
N TYR A 498 10.98 11.52 -19.38
CA TYR A 498 11.31 12.16 -18.10
C TYR A 498 12.29 13.33 -18.24
N ARG A 499 13.06 13.42 -19.34
CA ARG A 499 13.98 14.54 -19.56
C ARG A 499 13.26 15.79 -20.08
N HIS A 500 12.08 15.62 -20.68
CA HIS A 500 11.26 16.69 -21.22
C HIS A 500 9.79 16.50 -20.78
N PRO A 501 9.51 16.59 -19.45
CA PRO A 501 8.18 16.33 -18.93
C PRO A 501 7.15 17.31 -19.52
N ARG A 502 5.92 16.84 -19.70
CA ARG A 502 4.80 17.63 -20.23
C ARG A 502 3.63 17.75 -19.27
N THR A 503 3.58 16.89 -18.26
CA THR A 503 2.60 16.94 -17.17
C THR A 503 2.70 18.31 -16.47
N PRO A 504 1.67 19.18 -16.54
CA PRO A 504 1.77 20.58 -16.12
C PRO A 504 2.24 20.76 -14.67
N SER A 505 1.72 19.94 -13.75
CA SER A 505 2.09 20.00 -12.32
C SER A 505 3.58 19.72 -12.09
N ILE A 506 4.15 18.73 -12.80
CA ILE A 506 5.58 18.39 -12.74
C ILE A 506 6.43 19.54 -13.31
N VAL A 507 6.08 20.04 -14.50
CA VAL A 507 6.80 21.14 -15.17
C VAL A 507 6.82 22.40 -14.31
N ASN A 508 5.67 22.76 -13.76
CA ASN A 508 5.52 23.96 -12.96
C ASN A 508 6.23 23.83 -11.61
N LEU A 509 6.22 22.66 -10.98
CA LEU A 509 6.95 22.43 -9.74
C LEU A 509 8.47 22.55 -9.95
N ILE A 510 9.02 21.98 -11.04
CA ILE A 510 10.44 22.15 -11.41
C ILE A 510 10.78 23.64 -11.56
N SER A 511 9.94 24.40 -12.27
CA SER A 511 10.12 25.85 -12.43
C SER A 511 10.06 26.58 -11.08
N ALA A 512 9.07 26.25 -10.26
CA ALA A 512 8.86 26.87 -8.96
C ALA A 512 10.03 26.64 -8.00
N LEU A 513 10.58 25.43 -7.94
CA LEU A 513 11.72 25.09 -7.08
C LEU A 513 13.01 25.81 -7.51
N ARG A 514 13.23 26.00 -8.82
CA ARG A 514 14.34 26.83 -9.32
C ARG A 514 14.15 28.30 -8.95
N GLN A 515 12.96 28.87 -9.18
CA GLN A 515 12.65 30.25 -8.80
C GLN A 515 12.78 30.49 -7.30
N LEU A 516 12.36 29.51 -6.49
CA LEU A 516 12.49 29.57 -5.04
C LEU A 516 13.96 29.61 -4.60
N ARG A 517 14.81 28.75 -5.18
CA ARG A 517 16.25 28.78 -4.91
C ARG A 517 16.90 30.09 -5.34
N ASP A 518 16.54 30.62 -6.51
CA ASP A 518 17.06 31.90 -7.00
C ASP A 518 16.66 33.07 -6.07
N ARG A 519 15.45 33.04 -5.51
CA ARG A 519 14.94 34.04 -4.58
C ARG A 519 15.58 33.98 -3.19
N VAL A 520 15.72 32.78 -2.63
CA VAL A 520 16.23 32.61 -1.25
C VAL A 520 17.76 32.63 -1.22
N GLY A 521 18.40 32.13 -2.27
CA GLY A 521 19.84 32.17 -2.47
C GLY A 521 20.49 30.78 -2.56
N PRO A 522 21.78 30.71 -2.94
CA PRO A 522 22.46 29.47 -3.31
C PRO A 522 22.64 28.47 -2.16
N ASN A 523 22.55 28.93 -0.90
CA ASN A 523 22.64 28.10 0.30
C ASN A 523 21.31 27.42 0.69
N PHE A 524 20.20 27.79 0.01
CA PHE A 524 18.90 27.19 0.23
C PHE A 524 18.92 25.71 -0.16
N MET A 525 18.51 24.85 0.77
CA MET A 525 18.52 23.40 0.59
C MET A 525 17.19 22.92 0.01
N ILE A 526 17.26 22.04 -0.98
CA ILE A 526 16.10 21.36 -1.55
C ILE A 526 16.37 19.86 -1.49
N SER A 527 15.52 19.11 -0.79
CA SER A 527 15.50 17.64 -0.81
C SER A 527 14.22 17.09 -1.43
N LEU A 528 14.29 15.86 -1.91
CA LEU A 528 13.15 15.12 -2.48
C LEU A 528 12.96 13.83 -1.68
N VAL A 529 11.73 13.52 -1.27
CA VAL A 529 11.40 12.31 -0.51
C VAL A 529 10.34 11.51 -1.28
N PRO A 530 10.70 10.93 -2.44
CA PRO A 530 9.74 10.19 -3.23
C PRO A 530 9.40 8.86 -2.56
N GLU A 531 8.17 8.40 -2.76
CA GLU A 531 7.77 7.03 -2.47
C GLU A 531 8.52 6.06 -3.40
N GLY A 532 8.62 4.77 -3.03
CA GLY A 532 9.18 3.76 -3.92
C GLY A 532 8.43 3.61 -5.25
N THR A 533 7.16 3.99 -5.31
CA THR A 533 6.37 4.06 -6.55
C THR A 533 6.88 5.16 -7.48
N GLN A 534 7.32 6.29 -6.93
CA GLN A 534 7.65 7.49 -7.68
C GLN A 534 9.08 7.50 -8.26
N ILE A 535 9.99 6.65 -7.76
CA ILE A 535 11.36 6.46 -8.33
C ILE A 535 11.66 4.99 -8.64
N PRO A 536 11.84 4.06 -7.67
CA PRO A 536 12.14 2.65 -7.95
C PRO A 536 11.16 1.95 -8.91
N ALA A 537 9.85 2.15 -8.77
CA ALA A 537 8.86 1.55 -9.69
C ALA A 537 8.89 2.18 -11.10
N GLY A 538 9.61 3.31 -11.25
CA GLY A 538 10.04 3.86 -12.53
C GLY A 538 10.90 2.89 -13.36
N PHE A 539 11.50 1.86 -12.75
CA PHE A 539 12.28 0.84 -13.43
C PHE A 539 11.38 -0.15 -14.23
N PRO A 540 10.39 -0.83 -13.62
CA PRO A 540 9.49 -1.71 -14.36
C PRO A 540 8.40 -0.97 -15.17
N GLY A 541 8.07 0.29 -14.86
CA GLY A 541 7.04 1.06 -15.58
C GLY A 541 7.27 2.58 -15.54
N TYR A 542 6.68 3.33 -16.46
CA TYR A 542 6.74 4.81 -16.45
C TYR A 542 5.41 5.40 -16.91
N GLY A 543 4.65 5.97 -15.97
CA GLY A 543 3.30 6.51 -16.18
C GLY A 543 2.48 6.49 -14.89
N GLY A 544 1.50 7.40 -14.75
CA GLY A 544 0.77 7.58 -13.49
C GLY A 544 1.74 7.84 -12.33
N GLN A 545 1.60 7.11 -11.23
CA GLN A 545 2.50 7.21 -10.08
C GLN A 545 3.91 6.63 -10.33
N PHE A 546 4.08 5.74 -11.32
CA PHE A 546 5.33 5.01 -11.52
C PHE A 546 6.38 5.89 -12.19
N GLY A 547 7.40 6.30 -11.42
CA GLY A 547 8.49 7.15 -11.92
C GLY A 547 8.17 8.65 -11.95
N SER A 548 7.09 9.11 -11.30
CA SER A 548 6.64 10.51 -11.35
C SER A 548 7.67 11.53 -10.84
N TYR A 549 8.60 11.13 -9.97
CA TYR A 549 9.67 12.00 -9.48
C TYR A 549 10.93 11.99 -10.34
N LEU A 550 11.08 11.06 -11.29
CA LEU A 550 12.24 11.02 -12.19
C LEU A 550 12.47 12.33 -12.95
N PRO A 551 11.45 12.99 -13.55
CA PRO A 551 11.66 14.29 -14.20
C PRO A 551 12.13 15.37 -13.22
N ILE A 552 11.62 15.38 -11.98
CA ILE A 552 12.00 16.35 -10.95
C ILE A 552 13.45 16.11 -10.51
N ALA A 553 13.80 14.87 -10.19
CA ALA A 553 15.15 14.48 -9.78
C ALA A 553 16.18 14.73 -10.90
N HIS A 554 15.83 14.48 -12.16
CA HIS A 554 16.68 14.81 -13.31
C HIS A 554 16.86 16.32 -13.43
N ALA A 555 15.76 17.08 -13.43
CA ALA A 555 15.78 18.51 -13.69
C ALA A 555 16.35 19.34 -12.53
N LEU A 556 16.46 18.83 -11.31
CA LEU A 556 17.00 19.55 -10.15
C LEU A 556 18.37 19.04 -9.68
N ARG A 557 18.98 18.11 -10.42
CA ARG A 557 20.22 17.39 -10.03
C ARG A 557 21.37 18.32 -9.62
N ASP A 558 21.50 19.46 -10.30
CA ASP A 558 22.51 20.50 -10.05
C ASP A 558 22.29 21.25 -8.73
N ILE A 559 21.05 21.34 -8.26
CA ILE A 559 20.66 22.12 -7.07
C ILE A 559 20.20 21.27 -5.88
N LEU A 560 20.01 19.96 -6.10
CA LEU A 560 19.56 19.00 -5.10
C LEU A 560 20.56 18.89 -3.95
N PHE A 561 20.06 18.99 -2.72
CA PHE A 561 20.84 18.76 -1.51
C PHE A 561 20.96 17.25 -1.22
N PHE A 562 19.84 16.55 -1.11
CA PHE A 562 19.78 15.08 -1.10
C PHE A 562 18.41 14.57 -1.57
N MET A 563 18.33 13.28 -1.85
CA MET A 563 17.09 12.53 -2.05
C MET A 563 17.11 11.29 -1.15
N ASP A 564 16.03 11.07 -0.42
CA ASP A 564 15.86 9.96 0.52
C ASP A 564 14.56 9.19 0.23
N VAL A 565 14.66 8.25 -0.71
CA VAL A 565 13.49 7.48 -1.14
C VAL A 565 12.91 6.68 0.02
N GLN A 566 11.58 6.77 0.19
CA GLN A 566 10.86 6.01 1.20
C GLN A 566 10.94 4.51 0.87
N SER A 567 11.82 3.78 1.58
CA SER A 567 12.02 2.34 1.38
C SER A 567 11.07 1.50 2.25
N TYR A 568 9.86 2.01 2.46
CA TYR A 568 8.75 1.45 3.22
C TYR A 568 7.43 1.86 2.54
N ASN A 569 6.29 1.30 2.94
CA ASN A 569 5.00 1.54 2.24
C ASN A 569 5.09 1.38 0.72
N THR A 570 5.83 0.39 0.24
CA THR A 570 6.10 0.23 -1.20
C THR A 570 5.79 -1.18 -1.65
N PRO A 571 5.36 -1.37 -2.91
CA PRO A 571 5.08 -2.70 -3.41
C PRO A 571 6.39 -3.48 -3.62
N PRO A 572 6.32 -4.78 -3.91
CA PRO A 572 7.47 -5.54 -4.40
C PRO A 572 7.99 -4.95 -5.71
N LEU A 573 9.31 -4.92 -5.85
CA LEU A 573 10.00 -4.27 -6.96
C LEU A 573 11.24 -5.06 -7.39
N GLN A 574 11.72 -4.78 -8.60
CA GLN A 574 12.86 -5.47 -9.19
C GLN A 574 14.17 -4.74 -8.92
N GLY A 575 15.20 -5.45 -8.49
CA GLY A 575 16.57 -4.93 -8.38
C GLY A 575 17.31 -4.91 -9.71
N LEU A 576 18.51 -4.32 -9.75
CA LEU A 576 19.35 -4.29 -10.95
C LEU A 576 19.85 -5.68 -11.40
N ASP A 577 19.71 -6.71 -10.55
CA ASP A 577 19.96 -8.11 -10.92
C ASP A 577 18.80 -8.81 -11.59
N GLY A 578 17.68 -8.10 -11.73
CA GLY A 578 16.47 -8.62 -12.32
C GLY A 578 15.70 -9.55 -11.37
N GLU A 579 16.05 -9.65 -10.09
CA GLU A 579 15.23 -10.35 -9.10
C GLU A 579 14.28 -9.42 -8.38
N ILE A 580 13.22 -10.00 -7.80
CA ILE A 580 12.15 -9.28 -7.14
C ILE A 580 12.38 -9.31 -5.64
N TYR A 581 12.22 -8.17 -5.00
CA TYR A 581 12.43 -7.98 -3.57
C TYR A 581 11.17 -7.40 -2.92
N GLN A 582 10.96 -7.75 -1.64
CA GLN A 582 9.84 -7.27 -0.84
C GLN A 582 10.34 -6.37 0.30
N PRO A 583 9.59 -5.31 0.67
CA PRO A 583 10.02 -4.36 1.68
C PRO A 583 10.26 -5.00 3.06
N GLY A 584 10.99 -4.28 3.91
CA GLY A 584 11.33 -4.73 5.28
C GLY A 584 12.53 -5.68 5.36
N THR A 585 13.35 -5.76 4.31
CA THR A 585 14.55 -6.61 4.27
C THR A 585 15.79 -5.82 3.85
N VAL A 586 16.98 -6.27 4.28
CA VAL A 586 18.26 -5.69 3.84
C VAL A 586 18.40 -5.75 2.31
N ASP A 587 17.99 -6.87 1.70
CA ASP A 587 17.96 -7.06 0.26
C ASP A 587 17.18 -5.95 -0.46
N TYR A 588 15.96 -5.64 0.01
CA TYR A 588 15.12 -4.61 -0.59
C TYR A 588 15.72 -3.21 -0.44
N HIS A 589 16.16 -2.87 0.77
CA HIS A 589 16.79 -1.57 1.02
C HIS A 589 18.02 -1.36 0.13
N ALA A 590 18.84 -2.40 -0.04
CA ALA A 590 20.00 -2.34 -0.92
C ALA A 590 19.61 -2.24 -2.41
N ALA A 591 18.69 -3.09 -2.86
CA ALA A 591 18.27 -3.15 -4.26
C ALA A 591 17.60 -1.86 -4.73
N MET A 592 16.69 -1.30 -3.94
CA MET A 592 15.95 -0.10 -4.32
C MET A 592 16.82 1.15 -4.26
N THR A 593 17.71 1.26 -3.27
CA THR A 593 18.64 2.39 -3.17
C THR A 593 19.67 2.35 -4.30
N GLU A 594 20.15 1.16 -4.69
CA GLU A 594 21.17 1.05 -5.73
C GLU A 594 20.65 1.44 -7.12
N LEU A 595 19.34 1.35 -7.40
CA LEU A 595 18.76 1.91 -8.63
C LEU A 595 19.18 3.38 -8.82
N ILE A 596 19.16 4.17 -7.76
CA ILE A 596 19.48 5.60 -7.80
C ILE A 596 20.99 5.84 -7.81
N LEU A 597 21.74 5.03 -7.07
CA LEU A 597 23.20 5.15 -6.96
C LEU A 597 23.94 4.69 -8.22
N HIS A 598 23.37 3.75 -8.97
CA HIS A 598 23.98 3.15 -10.16
C HIS A 598 23.30 3.57 -11.47
N GLY A 599 22.05 4.03 -11.41
CA GLY A 599 21.22 4.33 -12.57
C GLY A 599 20.54 3.08 -13.14
N PHE A 600 19.44 3.29 -13.87
CA PHE A 600 18.59 2.22 -14.41
C PHE A 600 17.85 2.65 -15.67
N ASN A 601 17.32 1.68 -16.42
CA ASN A 601 16.53 1.92 -17.63
C ASN A 601 15.06 2.17 -17.27
N VAL A 602 14.60 3.41 -17.37
CA VAL A 602 13.21 3.79 -17.06
C VAL A 602 12.24 2.99 -17.93
N GLY A 603 11.20 2.41 -17.31
CA GLY A 603 10.24 1.51 -17.97
C GLY A 603 10.88 0.28 -18.65
N GLY A 604 12.10 -0.09 -18.26
CA GLY A 604 12.88 -1.16 -18.88
C GLY A 604 13.33 -0.84 -20.31
N ASP A 605 13.38 0.44 -20.71
CA ASP A 605 13.88 0.89 -22.02
C ASP A 605 15.34 1.33 -21.94
N PRO A 606 16.29 0.62 -22.58
CA PRO A 606 17.70 1.03 -22.64
C PRO A 606 17.94 2.42 -23.23
N LYS A 607 16.98 2.98 -24.00
CA LYS A 607 17.07 4.34 -24.52
C LYS A 607 16.72 5.41 -23.48
N GLN A 608 16.08 5.01 -22.38
CA GLN A 608 15.64 5.87 -21.29
C GLN A 608 16.46 5.59 -20.02
N PHE A 609 17.79 5.61 -20.13
CA PHE A 609 18.66 5.42 -18.97
C PHE A 609 18.66 6.65 -18.05
N PHE A 610 18.16 6.48 -16.82
CA PHE A 610 18.26 7.47 -15.74
C PHE A 610 19.65 7.40 -15.11
N GLU A 611 20.36 8.53 -15.14
CA GLU A 611 21.74 8.63 -14.71
C GLU A 611 21.85 8.54 -13.17
N PRO A 612 22.90 7.90 -12.63
CA PRO A 612 23.10 7.78 -11.18
C PRO A 612 23.18 9.16 -10.50
N LEU A 613 22.53 9.31 -9.35
CA LEU A 613 22.78 10.48 -8.50
C LEU A 613 24.13 10.34 -7.78
N PRO A 614 24.84 11.46 -7.53
CA PRO A 614 26.00 11.45 -6.64
C PRO A 614 25.65 10.82 -5.30
N ALA A 615 26.47 9.88 -4.83
CA ALA A 615 26.16 9.12 -3.61
C ALA A 615 26.01 10.03 -2.38
N ASP A 616 26.78 11.11 -2.29
CA ASP A 616 26.69 12.14 -1.24
C ASP A 616 25.37 12.94 -1.23
N LYS A 617 24.48 12.67 -2.20
CA LYS A 617 23.11 13.17 -2.26
C LYS A 617 22.05 12.09 -2.10
N VAL A 618 22.40 10.85 -1.78
CA VAL A 618 21.45 9.74 -1.67
C VAL A 618 21.40 9.21 -0.25
N ALA A 619 20.21 9.17 0.33
CA ALA A 619 19.91 8.53 1.60
C ALA A 619 18.84 7.43 1.43
N VAL A 620 18.73 6.55 2.42
CA VAL A 620 17.67 5.53 2.51
C VAL A 620 16.61 5.99 3.50
N GLY A 621 15.35 6.05 3.11
CA GLY A 621 14.22 6.35 3.99
C GLY A 621 13.68 5.11 4.70
N PHE A 622 13.60 5.14 6.03
CA PHE A 622 13.08 4.07 6.89
C PHE A 622 11.86 4.52 7.69
N LEU A 623 10.97 3.57 7.98
CA LEU A 623 9.79 3.76 8.83
C LEU A 623 9.97 3.04 10.16
N THR A 624 9.99 3.81 11.25
CA THR A 624 10.04 3.29 12.62
C THR A 624 8.78 2.46 12.88
N GLY A 625 8.96 1.16 13.09
CA GLY A 625 7.87 0.19 13.29
C GLY A 625 7.71 -0.83 12.17
N ASP A 626 8.18 -0.51 10.96
CA ASP A 626 8.18 -1.42 9.80
C ASP A 626 9.54 -2.09 9.58
N THR A 627 10.55 -1.67 10.34
CA THR A 627 11.90 -2.25 10.35
C THR A 627 12.46 -2.33 11.77
N THR A 628 13.61 -2.99 11.93
CA THR A 628 14.32 -3.11 13.21
C THR A 628 15.67 -2.39 13.17
N PRO A 629 16.23 -1.94 14.31
CA PRO A 629 17.56 -1.34 14.33
C PRO A 629 18.65 -2.21 13.70
N ALA A 630 18.54 -3.55 13.84
CA ALA A 630 19.48 -4.49 13.23
C ALA A 630 19.43 -4.47 11.69
N ILE A 631 18.22 -4.56 11.11
CA ILE A 631 18.03 -4.50 9.64
C ILE A 631 18.56 -3.17 9.09
N VAL A 632 18.30 -2.05 9.76
CA VAL A 632 18.80 -0.75 9.31
C VAL A 632 20.32 -0.68 9.40
N SER A 633 20.90 -1.11 10.52
CA SER A 633 22.36 -1.14 10.70
C SER A 633 23.05 -1.96 9.61
N GLU A 634 22.51 -3.14 9.32
CA GLU A 634 23.01 -4.05 8.29
C GLU A 634 22.86 -3.48 6.87
N ALA A 635 21.71 -2.88 6.55
CA ALA A 635 21.50 -2.23 5.26
C ALA A 635 22.46 -1.06 5.04
N MET A 636 22.68 -0.23 6.06
CA MET A 636 23.61 0.89 5.98
C MET A 636 25.06 0.43 5.87
N GLU A 637 25.48 -0.59 6.63
CA GLU A 637 26.82 -1.17 6.47
C GLU A 637 27.01 -1.73 5.05
N TYR A 638 26.01 -2.46 4.53
CA TYR A 638 26.10 -3.06 3.22
C TYR A 638 26.22 -2.01 2.11
N LEU A 639 25.35 -1.01 2.11
CA LEU A 639 25.36 0.05 1.12
C LEU A 639 26.64 0.89 1.17
N ILE A 640 27.14 1.24 2.36
CA ILE A 640 28.33 2.11 2.50
C ILE A 640 29.62 1.34 2.18
N THR A 641 29.74 0.09 2.62
CA THR A 641 31.03 -0.64 2.62
C THR A 641 31.11 -1.80 1.62
N GLY A 642 29.98 -2.22 1.06
CA GLY A 642 29.87 -3.40 0.21
C GLY A 642 29.87 -4.73 0.98
N LYS A 643 29.98 -4.70 2.32
CA LYS A 643 29.95 -5.91 3.16
C LYS A 643 28.52 -6.42 3.34
N ALA A 644 28.16 -7.43 2.55
CA ALA A 644 26.85 -8.06 2.68
C ALA A 644 26.77 -8.86 4.00
N PRO A 645 25.71 -8.67 4.81
CA PRO A 645 25.44 -9.54 5.95
C PRO A 645 25.01 -10.93 5.47
N ALA A 646 25.01 -11.91 6.38
CA ALA A 646 24.65 -13.28 6.05
C ALA A 646 23.17 -13.37 5.59
N GLY A 647 22.92 -14.15 4.54
CA GLY A 647 21.57 -14.39 4.03
C GLY A 647 21.06 -13.37 3.00
N VAL A 648 21.75 -12.24 2.81
CA VAL A 648 21.48 -11.28 1.73
C VAL A 648 21.79 -11.93 0.38
N THR A 649 20.83 -11.84 -0.53
CA THR A 649 20.88 -12.46 -1.85
C THR A 649 21.13 -11.45 -2.98
N TYR A 650 20.72 -10.20 -2.78
CA TYR A 650 21.04 -9.09 -3.67
C TYR A 650 22.53 -8.82 -3.65
N LYS A 651 23.10 -8.55 -4.82
CA LYS A 651 24.52 -8.21 -4.97
C LYS A 651 24.65 -6.83 -5.56
N LEU A 652 25.20 -5.91 -4.77
CA LEU A 652 25.53 -4.57 -5.24
C LEU A 652 26.35 -4.64 -6.54
N ARG A 653 25.95 -3.82 -7.52
CA ARG A 653 26.71 -3.57 -8.75
C ARG A 653 28.07 -3.00 -8.40
N GLN A 654 28.13 -2.06 -7.45
CA GLN A 654 29.37 -1.56 -6.90
C GLN A 654 29.79 -2.39 -5.69
N ARG A 655 30.65 -3.39 -5.91
CA ARG A 655 31.05 -4.37 -4.87
C ARG A 655 31.74 -3.76 -3.65
N SER A 656 32.36 -2.59 -3.80
CA SER A 656 33.00 -1.85 -2.70
C SER A 656 32.01 -0.99 -1.89
N GLY A 657 30.72 -1.04 -2.22
CA GLY A 657 29.72 -0.12 -1.67
C GLY A 657 29.87 1.31 -2.19
N TYR A 658 29.15 2.21 -1.54
CA TYR A 658 29.06 3.64 -1.84
C TYR A 658 29.49 4.45 -0.61
N PRO A 659 30.81 4.60 -0.36
CA PRO A 659 31.32 5.21 0.88
C PRO A 659 30.93 6.67 1.09
N ALA A 660 30.55 7.37 0.02
CA ALA A 660 30.11 8.77 0.09
C ALA A 660 28.61 8.92 0.40
N MET A 661 27.83 7.83 0.49
CA MET A 661 26.38 7.89 0.67
C MET A 661 25.97 8.77 1.85
N ILE A 662 25.00 9.68 1.68
CA ILE A 662 24.72 10.69 2.73
C ILE A 662 24.21 10.06 4.02
N GLY A 663 23.41 8.98 3.99
CA GLY A 663 23.04 8.25 5.20
C GLY A 663 21.60 7.74 5.22
N ALA A 664 20.96 7.84 6.39
CA ALA A 664 19.65 7.25 6.67
C ALA A 664 18.65 8.31 7.13
N MET A 665 17.45 8.28 6.56
CA MET A 665 16.29 9.06 6.98
C MET A 665 15.31 8.19 7.76
N PHE A 666 14.65 8.77 8.76
CA PHE A 666 13.61 8.11 9.54
C PHE A 666 12.32 8.92 9.63
N TRP A 667 11.22 8.24 9.33
CA TRP A 667 9.89 8.55 9.83
C TRP A 667 9.62 7.72 11.10
N THR A 668 9.72 8.24 12.32
CA THR A 668 10.01 9.62 12.73
C THR A 668 10.91 9.67 13.98
N ILE A 669 11.46 10.85 14.26
CA ILE A 669 12.14 11.19 15.52
C ILE A 669 11.23 10.90 16.73
N ASP A 670 9.94 11.24 16.62
CA ASP A 670 8.95 11.02 17.68
C ASP A 670 8.77 9.53 18.00
N ALA A 671 8.74 8.69 16.97
CA ALA A 671 8.61 7.25 17.14
C ALA A 671 9.88 6.65 17.75
N ASP A 672 11.06 7.10 17.32
CA ASP A 672 12.33 6.71 17.95
C ASP A 672 12.39 7.12 19.42
N ARG A 673 11.99 8.36 19.75
CA ARG A 673 11.91 8.87 21.14
C ARG A 673 11.00 8.00 22.00
N ARG A 674 9.81 7.62 21.52
CA ARG A 674 8.90 6.69 22.23
C ARG A 674 9.47 5.28 22.32
N GLY A 675 10.30 4.87 21.36
CA GLY A 675 11.03 3.61 21.32
C GLY A 675 12.37 3.63 22.08
N ASN A 676 12.51 4.51 23.08
CA ASN A 676 13.74 4.68 23.89
C ASN A 676 15.01 4.94 23.06
N TYR A 677 14.89 5.69 21.97
CA TYR A 677 16.00 6.08 21.09
C TYR A 677 16.75 4.89 20.48
N SER A 678 16.07 3.76 20.27
CA SER A 678 16.68 2.51 19.80
C SER A 678 17.30 2.60 18.40
N PHE A 679 16.81 3.49 17.54
CA PHE A 679 17.40 3.75 16.23
C PHE A 679 18.52 4.79 16.33
N SER A 680 18.24 5.97 16.90
CA SER A 680 19.24 7.05 16.90
C SER A 680 20.49 6.73 17.72
N ASN A 681 20.38 5.95 18.80
CA ASN A 681 21.54 5.50 19.59
C ASN A 681 22.41 4.45 18.89
N LEU A 682 21.90 3.76 17.87
CA LEU A 682 22.66 2.77 17.12
C LEU A 682 23.18 3.35 15.79
N ILE A 683 22.27 3.89 14.99
CA ILE A 683 22.54 4.28 13.61
C ILE A 683 23.33 5.58 13.53
N GLY A 684 23.05 6.56 14.41
CA GLY A 684 23.81 7.81 14.46
C GLY A 684 25.31 7.56 14.68
N PRO A 685 25.72 6.88 15.76
CA PRO A 685 27.12 6.53 16.00
C PRO A 685 27.74 5.68 14.89
N GLN A 686 27.00 4.71 14.33
CA GLN A 686 27.48 3.89 13.21
C GLN A 686 27.84 4.77 12.00
N LEU A 687 26.92 5.65 11.59
CA LEU A 687 27.14 6.56 10.47
C LEU A 687 28.30 7.51 10.73
N HIS A 688 28.44 8.05 11.95
CA HIS A 688 29.50 9.00 12.30
C HIS A 688 30.87 8.35 12.59
N ALA A 689 30.94 7.01 12.70
CA ALA A 689 32.19 6.27 12.87
C ALA A 689 32.82 5.79 11.55
N ASN A 690 32.03 5.71 10.48
CA ASN A 690 32.53 5.31 9.17
C ASN A 690 33.62 6.29 8.67
N SER A 691 34.71 5.76 8.12
CA SER A 691 35.77 6.62 7.57
C SER A 691 35.25 7.39 6.36
N PRO A 692 35.56 8.69 6.20
CA PRO A 692 35.20 9.42 5.00
C PRO A 692 35.80 8.72 3.76
N ALA A 693 35.08 8.77 2.64
CA ALA A 693 35.57 8.26 1.36
C ALA A 693 36.98 8.84 1.08
N ARG A 694 37.95 7.96 0.81
CA ARG A 694 39.30 8.37 0.38
C ARG A 694 39.33 8.75 -1.08
#